data_AF-A0A2P2MG78-F1
#
_entry.id   AF-A0A2P2MG78-F1
#
_cell.length_a   1.000
_cell.length_b   1.000
_cell.length_c   1.000
_cell.angle_alpha   90.00
_cell.angle_beta   90.00
_cell.angle_gamma   90.00
#
_symmetry.space_group_name_H-M   'P 1'
#
loop_
_entity.id
_entity.type
_entity.pdbx_description
1 polymer ?
#
loop_
_entity_poly.entity_id
_entity_poly.type
_entity_poly.pdbx_seq_one_letter_code
_entity_poly.pdbx_strand_id
1 'polypeptide(L)'
;MELPLSISSFLVLCLVSVVCAERSDTRLLLTPNATTGERHAAEYCAMYDICGRREDGKVLNCPYGSPAVKPDEILSKKIQSLCPTISGNVCCTEAQFDTLRAQVQQAIPFLVGCPACLRNFLNLFCELSCSPQQSLFINVSSVSKVKNNLTVDGIDFFITDAFGEGLYDSCKDVKFGTMNTRALNFIGASAQNFKDWFAFIGRRAAPNLPGSPYAITFLSTAPESSGMRAMNISTYKCGDISLGCSCGDCPLSPVCANTASPPGHKEGSCAVRIGSLKAKCVDFALSVLYIIMVSMFLGWGFFHRKRERNETSKMKPSSNASDGGEILSTTGQKEDNPSVQMLEDSTATGNIVQLSIVQGYMSKFYRRYGTWVARHPTIVLSLSLAAVVLLCLGLIRFKVETLPEKLWVGPGSKAAMEKRFFDSHLAPFYRIEQLILATVPDTKDGKSPGILTEENIKLLFEIQKKIDGIRANYSGSMVSLTDICLKPLGQDCGIQSVLQYFQMDPQNYDNNGGLEHVMYCLQHYTSAESCMSAFKGPLDPSTALGGFLGNNYSEASAFVVTYPANNVIGGEGNENDKAIVWEKAFVQLAKEELLPLVLSKNLTLSFSSESSIGEELKRESTADVITILVSVFLFFWLFYSFGS
;
A
#
# COMPACT_ATOMS: atom_id res chain seq x y z
N MET A 1 76.50 9.38 -17.18
CA MET A 1 77.40 10.44 -16.67
C MET A 1 77.21 10.45 -15.16
N GLU A 2 77.74 9.47 -14.46
CA GLU A 2 79.13 9.27 -14.01
C GLU A 2 79.15 9.42 -12.48
N LEU A 3 79.23 8.26 -11.82
CA LEU A 3 79.85 8.05 -10.50
C LEU A 3 81.37 8.30 -10.64
N PRO A 4 82.12 8.61 -9.57
CA PRO A 4 82.61 7.59 -8.61
C PRO A 4 82.67 8.10 -7.14
N LEU A 5 82.67 7.32 -6.03
CA LEU A 5 83.31 6.05 -5.60
C LEU A 5 84.72 6.21 -5.01
N SER A 6 84.87 6.01 -3.69
CA SER A 6 86.02 5.38 -2.97
C SER A 6 85.75 5.43 -1.44
N ILE A 7 85.48 4.36 -0.67
CA ILE A 7 86.26 3.17 -0.25
C ILE A 7 87.24 3.43 0.93
N SER A 8 87.00 2.70 2.05
CA SER A 8 87.97 1.91 2.87
C SER A 8 87.64 2.06 4.38
N SER A 9 87.07 1.08 5.10
CA SER A 9 87.57 -0.25 5.55
C SER A 9 88.63 -0.24 6.68
N PHE A 10 88.22 -0.88 7.79
CA PHE A 10 88.98 -1.72 8.77
C PHE A 10 89.84 -1.12 9.90
N LEU A 11 89.45 -1.43 11.16
CA LEU A 11 90.24 -1.95 12.31
C LEU A 11 89.27 -1.99 13.54
N VAL A 12 88.69 -3.10 14.01
CA VAL A 12 89.22 -4.28 14.75
C VAL A 12 90.14 -3.91 15.94
N LEU A 13 89.63 -3.97 17.19
CA LEU A 13 89.98 -5.04 18.15
C LEU A 13 89.24 -4.91 19.51
N CYS A 14 89.00 -6.08 20.09
CA CYS A 14 88.35 -6.43 21.35
C CYS A 14 88.90 -5.77 22.63
N LEU A 15 88.09 -5.78 23.71
CA LEU A 15 88.44 -6.22 25.09
C LEU A 15 87.14 -6.23 25.92
N VAL A 16 86.56 -7.41 26.15
CA VAL A 16 86.58 -8.21 27.40
C VAL A 16 85.57 -7.74 28.47
N SER A 17 84.66 -8.68 28.71
CA SER A 17 83.69 -8.84 29.78
C SER A 17 84.30 -8.82 31.18
N VAL A 18 83.69 -8.07 32.09
CA VAL A 18 83.73 -8.34 33.53
C VAL A 18 82.33 -8.29 34.09
N VAL A 19 81.95 -9.45 34.63
CA VAL A 19 80.81 -9.75 35.47
C VAL A 19 80.90 -8.92 36.75
N CYS A 20 79.86 -8.14 37.07
CA CYS A 20 79.50 -7.83 38.44
C CYS A 20 78.02 -8.17 38.62
N ALA A 21 77.82 -9.27 39.33
CA ALA A 21 76.53 -9.68 39.86
C ALA A 21 76.15 -8.74 41.00
N GLU A 22 75.03 -8.04 40.88
CA GLU A 22 74.33 -7.51 42.04
C GLU A 22 72.94 -8.15 42.14
N ARG A 23 72.89 -9.04 43.13
CA ARG A 23 71.75 -9.81 43.58
C ARG A 23 70.88 -8.88 44.43
N SER A 24 69.71 -8.47 43.93
CA SER A 24 68.62 -8.01 44.78
C SER A 24 67.51 -9.05 44.75
N ASP A 25 67.65 -10.02 45.66
CA ASP A 25 66.54 -10.81 46.17
C ASP A 25 65.53 -9.81 46.79
N THR A 26 64.40 -9.59 46.13
CA THR A 26 63.22 -9.05 46.81
C THR A 26 62.05 -9.98 46.51
N ARG A 27 61.93 -10.99 47.37
CA ARG A 27 60.69 -11.75 47.57
C ARG A 27 59.59 -10.74 47.88
N LEU A 28 58.77 -10.42 46.88
CA LEU A 28 57.53 -9.68 47.09
C LEU A 28 56.53 -10.65 47.70
N LEU A 29 56.48 -10.60 49.03
CA LEU A 29 55.50 -11.27 49.87
C LEU A 29 54.09 -10.95 49.36
N LEU A 30 53.36 -11.98 49.00
CA LEU A 30 51.91 -11.99 48.89
C LEU A 30 51.31 -11.58 50.23
N THR A 31 50.89 -10.32 50.35
CA THR A 31 49.94 -9.88 51.36
C THR A 31 48.56 -9.79 50.72
N PRO A 32 47.58 -10.59 51.18
CA PRO A 32 46.20 -10.49 50.74
C PRO A 32 45.53 -9.35 51.51
N ASN A 33 45.67 -8.12 51.03
CA ASN A 33 44.78 -7.01 51.38
C ASN A 33 45.16 -5.77 50.55
N ALA A 34 44.66 -5.74 49.32
CA ALA A 34 44.42 -4.50 48.61
C ALA A 34 43.02 -4.63 47.99
N THR A 35 42.07 -3.90 48.55
CA THR A 35 40.89 -3.46 47.81
C THR A 35 41.38 -2.85 46.50
N THR A 36 41.21 -3.56 45.39
CA THR A 36 41.57 -3.13 44.04
C THR A 36 40.83 -1.84 43.72
N GLY A 37 41.52 -0.71 43.83
CA GLY A 37 41.00 0.59 43.40
C GLY A 37 40.77 0.59 41.89
N GLU A 38 39.63 1.14 41.49
CA GLU A 38 39.27 1.36 40.09
C GLU A 38 40.37 2.22 39.43
N ARG A 39 41.01 1.66 38.39
CA ARG A 39 42.07 2.33 37.64
C ARG A 39 41.51 2.82 36.32
N HIS A 40 41.33 4.12 36.20
CA HIS A 40 40.93 4.79 34.96
C HIS A 40 42.17 5.40 34.29
N ALA A 41 42.63 4.78 33.19
CA ALA A 41 43.83 5.22 32.49
C ALA A 41 43.77 4.86 30.99
N ALA A 42 44.57 5.55 30.17
CA ALA A 42 44.78 5.12 28.80
C ALA A 42 45.44 3.73 28.77
N GLU A 43 45.14 2.93 27.73
CA GLU A 43 45.62 1.55 27.58
C GLU A 43 45.15 0.61 28.72
N TYR A 44 43.99 0.88 29.29
CA TYR A 44 43.41 0.10 30.38
C TYR A 44 41.91 -0.10 30.18
N CYS A 45 41.45 -1.33 30.42
CA CYS A 45 40.10 -1.82 30.21
C CYS A 45 39.30 -1.76 31.51
N ALA A 46 38.01 -1.42 31.42
CA ALA A 46 37.08 -1.50 32.56
C ALA A 46 36.61 -2.95 32.79
N MET A 47 36.45 -3.69 31.68
CA MET A 47 35.99 -5.08 31.67
C MET A 47 36.74 -5.84 30.57
N TYR A 48 37.08 -7.11 30.83
CA TYR A 48 37.85 -7.91 29.90
C TYR A 48 37.50 -9.40 30.01
N ASP A 49 37.36 -10.08 28.88
CA ASP A 49 36.94 -11.48 28.77
C ASP A 49 35.49 -11.77 29.23
N ILE A 50 35.01 -13.00 28.99
CA ILE A 50 33.64 -13.46 29.26
C ILE A 50 33.63 -14.39 30.49
N CYS A 51 32.93 -13.98 31.55
CA CYS A 51 32.90 -14.73 32.81
C CYS A 51 31.61 -15.54 33.03
N GLY A 52 30.57 -15.32 32.23
CA GLY A 52 29.32 -16.07 32.39
C GLY A 52 28.36 -15.94 31.22
N ARG A 53 27.25 -16.69 31.32
CA ARG A 53 26.13 -16.66 30.37
C ARG A 53 24.82 -16.66 31.14
N ARG A 54 23.89 -15.81 30.72
CA ARG A 54 22.49 -15.83 31.15
C ARG A 54 21.79 -17.10 30.65
N GLU A 55 20.61 -17.39 31.21
CA GLU A 55 19.80 -18.56 30.83
C GLU A 55 19.37 -18.54 29.36
N ASP A 56 19.16 -17.35 28.79
CA ASP A 56 18.87 -17.09 27.37
C ASP A 56 20.09 -17.19 26.44
N GLY A 57 21.25 -17.62 26.97
CA GLY A 57 22.49 -17.79 26.21
C GLY A 57 23.30 -16.50 26.00
N LYS A 58 22.81 -15.33 26.42
CA LYS A 58 23.54 -14.07 26.31
C LYS A 58 24.79 -14.08 27.21
N VAL A 59 25.94 -13.74 26.63
CA VAL A 59 27.24 -13.72 27.32
C VAL A 59 27.40 -12.46 28.18
N LEU A 60 28.13 -12.59 29.30
CA LEU A 60 28.41 -11.49 30.23
C LEU A 60 29.92 -11.35 30.45
N ASN A 61 30.39 -10.10 30.42
CA ASN A 61 31.81 -9.78 30.60
C ASN A 61 32.25 -9.94 32.05
N CYS A 62 33.54 -10.14 32.27
CA CYS A 62 34.14 -10.10 33.60
C CYS A 62 34.25 -8.66 34.10
N PRO A 63 33.97 -8.39 35.39
CA PRO A 63 34.00 -7.04 35.97
C PRO A 63 35.41 -6.55 36.32
N TYR A 64 36.45 -7.30 35.93
CA TYR A 64 37.83 -6.99 36.29
C TYR A 64 38.50 -6.22 35.16
N GLY A 65 39.07 -5.06 35.50
CA GLY A 65 39.88 -4.28 34.57
C GLY A 65 41.24 -4.93 34.31
N SER A 66 41.78 -4.72 33.12
CA SER A 66 43.07 -5.26 32.67
C SER A 66 43.78 -4.26 31.76
N PRO A 67 45.12 -4.33 31.60
CA PRO A 67 45.81 -3.58 30.57
C PRO A 67 45.33 -3.99 29.16
N ALA A 68 45.23 -3.04 28.24
CA ALA A 68 44.88 -3.32 26.85
C ALA A 68 45.91 -4.27 26.22
N VAL A 69 45.43 -5.26 25.45
CA VAL A 69 46.26 -6.34 24.91
C VAL A 69 46.45 -6.15 23.42
N LYS A 70 47.66 -6.39 22.92
CA LYS A 70 47.94 -6.40 21.49
C LYS A 70 47.26 -7.63 20.86
N PRO A 71 46.30 -7.45 19.92
CA PRO A 71 45.65 -8.59 19.28
C PRO A 71 46.62 -9.30 18.32
N ASP A 72 46.37 -10.59 18.09
CA ASP A 72 47.04 -11.34 17.02
C ASP A 72 46.59 -10.85 15.64
N GLU A 73 47.31 -11.24 14.58
CA GLU A 73 47.08 -10.73 13.23
C GLU A 73 45.66 -11.05 12.71
N ILE A 74 45.10 -12.20 13.09
CA ILE A 74 43.77 -12.65 12.67
C ILE A 74 42.71 -11.79 13.36
N LEU A 75 42.79 -11.65 14.68
CA LEU A 75 41.86 -10.80 15.44
C LEU A 75 41.98 -9.33 15.01
N SER A 76 43.18 -8.82 14.76
CA SER A 76 43.39 -7.46 14.28
C SER A 76 42.66 -7.20 12.95
N LYS A 77 42.75 -8.13 11.98
CA LYS A 77 42.00 -8.05 10.72
C LYS A 77 40.49 -8.15 10.92
N LYS A 78 40.03 -9.02 11.82
CA LYS A 78 38.60 -9.12 12.20
C LYS A 78 38.10 -7.78 12.75
N ILE A 79 38.82 -7.17 13.69
CA ILE A 79 38.46 -5.88 14.29
C ILE A 79 38.40 -4.79 13.23
N GLN A 80 39.40 -4.68 12.35
CA GLN A 80 39.43 -3.68 11.29
C GLN A 80 38.25 -3.79 10.31
N SER A 81 37.69 -4.99 10.10
CA SER A 81 36.54 -5.18 9.20
C SER A 81 35.25 -4.50 9.70
N LEU A 82 35.06 -4.42 11.02
CA LEU A 82 33.86 -3.86 11.65
C LEU A 82 34.13 -2.47 12.25
N CYS A 83 35.27 -2.35 12.94
CA CYS A 83 35.71 -1.21 13.75
C CYS A 83 37.02 -0.61 13.21
N PRO A 84 37.02 -0.01 12.01
CA PRO A 84 38.24 0.50 11.38
C PRO A 84 38.91 1.66 12.14
N THR A 85 38.21 2.29 13.08
CA THR A 85 38.74 3.36 13.93
C THR A 85 39.64 2.83 15.05
N ILE A 86 39.53 1.55 15.41
CA ILE A 86 40.30 0.93 16.49
C ILE A 86 41.57 0.31 15.90
N SER A 87 42.73 0.76 16.39
CA SER A 87 44.03 0.24 15.99
C SER A 87 44.96 0.11 17.19
N GLY A 88 45.93 -0.80 17.12
CA GLY A 88 46.86 -1.06 18.21
C GLY A 88 46.32 -2.07 19.23
N ASN A 89 46.51 -1.79 20.52
CA ASN A 89 46.01 -2.63 21.60
C ASN A 89 44.49 -2.52 21.71
N VAL A 90 43.85 -3.55 22.25
CA VAL A 90 42.38 -3.65 22.35
C VAL A 90 41.95 -4.22 23.69
N CYS A 91 40.74 -3.87 24.10
CA CYS A 91 40.10 -4.34 25.34
C CYS A 91 39.10 -5.47 25.13
N CYS A 92 39.22 -6.23 24.03
CA CYS A 92 38.33 -7.34 23.74
C CYS A 92 39.10 -8.61 23.31
N THR A 93 38.59 -9.76 23.74
CA THR A 93 39.02 -11.07 23.23
C THR A 93 38.32 -11.40 21.92
N GLU A 94 38.80 -12.41 21.19
CA GLU A 94 38.15 -12.88 19.95
C GLU A 94 36.68 -13.27 20.18
N ALA A 95 36.39 -13.93 21.31
CA ALA A 95 35.02 -14.31 21.67
C ALA A 95 34.12 -13.09 21.96
N GLN A 96 34.65 -12.04 22.59
CA GLN A 96 33.93 -10.79 22.80
C GLN A 96 33.67 -10.07 21.47
N PHE A 97 34.65 -10.04 20.57
CA PHE A 97 34.49 -9.43 19.25
C PHE A 97 33.48 -10.19 18.37
N ASP A 98 33.54 -11.52 18.33
CA ASP A 98 32.58 -12.33 17.58
C ASP A 98 31.15 -12.17 18.13
N THR A 99 31.01 -12.00 19.44
CA THR A 99 29.73 -11.64 20.09
C THR A 99 29.24 -10.26 19.63
N LEU A 100 30.10 -9.24 19.70
CA LEU A 100 29.80 -7.88 19.24
C LEU A 100 29.30 -7.92 17.79
N ARG A 101 30.03 -8.60 16.90
CA ARG A 101 29.69 -8.73 15.49
C ARG A 101 28.30 -9.34 15.31
N ALA A 102 28.01 -10.44 15.99
CA ALA A 102 26.71 -11.11 15.90
C ALA A 102 25.53 -10.25 16.41
N GLN A 103 25.77 -9.40 17.43
CA GLN A 103 24.76 -8.51 17.98
C GLN A 103 24.48 -7.33 17.06
N VAL A 104 25.52 -6.63 16.57
CA VAL A 104 25.33 -5.47 15.68
C VAL A 104 24.79 -5.87 14.31
N GLN A 105 25.09 -7.10 13.84
CA GLN A 105 24.58 -7.64 12.57
C GLN A 105 23.05 -7.64 12.48
N GLN A 106 22.34 -7.73 13.61
CA GLN A 106 20.87 -7.68 13.64
C GLN A 106 20.33 -6.29 13.30
N ALA A 107 21.10 -5.22 13.55
CA ALA A 107 20.71 -3.84 13.27
C ALA A 107 21.09 -3.38 11.85
N ILE A 108 22.05 -4.04 11.20
CA ILE A 108 22.57 -3.64 9.88
C ILE A 108 21.47 -3.53 8.81
N PRO A 109 20.52 -4.49 8.66
CA PRO A 109 19.49 -4.41 7.63
C PRO A 109 18.61 -3.16 7.71
N PHE A 110 18.47 -2.57 8.91
CA PHE A 110 17.69 -1.35 9.12
C PHE A 110 18.49 -0.09 8.78
N LEU A 111 19.81 -0.11 8.93
CA LEU A 111 20.68 1.06 8.77
C LEU A 111 21.43 1.11 7.43
N VAL A 112 21.35 0.06 6.62
CA VAL A 112 22.10 -0.07 5.37
C VAL A 112 21.78 1.03 4.33
N GLY A 113 20.59 1.65 4.41
CA GLY A 113 20.22 2.78 3.54
C GLY A 113 21.10 4.02 3.72
N CYS A 114 21.77 4.16 4.87
CA CYS A 114 22.64 5.29 5.18
C CYS A 114 23.97 4.83 5.80
N PRO A 115 25.06 4.75 5.00
CA PRO A 115 26.38 4.33 5.48
C PRO A 115 26.94 5.18 6.62
N ALA A 116 26.68 6.50 6.64
CA ALA A 116 27.10 7.39 7.74
C ALA A 116 26.45 7.00 9.07
N CYS A 117 25.13 6.79 9.07
CA CYS A 117 24.40 6.32 10.24
C CYS A 117 24.92 4.98 10.74
N LEU A 118 25.05 4.00 9.83
CA LEU A 118 25.57 2.68 10.17
C LEU A 118 26.98 2.77 10.78
N ARG A 119 27.86 3.60 10.22
CA ARG A 119 29.21 3.78 10.75
C ARG A 119 29.20 4.38 12.16
N ASN A 120 28.40 5.42 12.41
CA ASN A 120 28.28 6.03 13.74
C ASN A 120 27.74 5.01 14.77
N PHE A 121 26.74 4.21 14.38
CA PHE A 121 26.15 3.18 15.22
C PHE A 121 27.17 2.10 15.57
N LEU A 122 27.96 1.63 14.59
CA LEU A 122 29.02 0.66 14.84
C LEU A 122 30.12 1.25 15.74
N ASN A 123 30.54 2.50 15.51
CA ASN A 123 31.56 3.16 16.32
C ASN A 123 31.18 3.20 17.81
N LEU A 124 29.90 3.44 18.14
CA LEU A 124 29.42 3.40 19.53
C LEU A 124 29.73 2.06 20.22
N PHE A 125 29.36 0.94 19.59
CA PHE A 125 29.56 -0.39 20.19
C PHE A 125 31.01 -0.90 20.07
N CYS A 126 31.73 -0.48 19.03
CA CYS A 126 33.16 -0.72 18.89
C CYS A 126 33.94 -0.09 20.04
N GLU A 127 33.71 1.20 20.33
CA GLU A 127 34.36 1.88 21.43
C GLU A 127 33.96 1.29 22.78
N LEU A 128 32.68 0.94 22.96
CA LEU A 128 32.19 0.28 24.16
C LEU A 128 32.94 -1.03 24.44
N SER A 129 33.16 -1.85 23.41
CA SER A 129 33.61 -3.23 23.58
C SER A 129 35.12 -3.41 23.48
N CYS A 130 35.78 -2.71 22.55
CA CYS A 130 37.15 -3.02 22.14
C CYS A 130 38.14 -1.86 22.31
N SER A 131 37.69 -0.65 22.70
CA SER A 131 38.58 0.52 22.78
C SER A 131 39.74 0.29 23.75
N PRO A 132 41.01 0.63 23.40
CA PRO A 132 42.13 0.58 24.33
C PRO A 132 41.98 1.57 25.50
N GLN A 133 41.06 2.54 25.39
CA GLN A 133 40.82 3.58 26.38
C GLN A 133 39.52 3.36 27.17
N GLN A 134 38.97 2.14 27.13
CA GLN A 134 37.65 1.80 27.69
C GLN A 134 37.46 2.27 29.14
N SER A 135 38.47 2.12 30.00
CA SER A 135 38.37 2.54 31.42
C SER A 135 38.22 4.04 31.63
N LEU A 136 38.53 4.89 30.63
CA LEU A 136 38.38 6.33 30.76
C LEU A 136 36.91 6.77 30.68
N PHE A 137 36.06 6.01 29.99
CA PHE A 137 34.67 6.39 29.73
C PHE A 137 33.65 5.31 30.12
N ILE A 138 34.07 4.16 30.63
CA ILE A 138 33.18 3.12 31.16
C ILE A 138 33.52 2.87 32.63
N ASN A 139 32.47 2.86 33.46
CA ASN A 139 32.54 2.34 34.82
C ASN A 139 31.60 1.14 35.00
N VAL A 140 31.99 0.15 35.80
CA VAL A 140 31.15 -1.00 36.12
C VAL A 140 30.29 -0.65 37.33
N SER A 141 29.01 -0.32 37.09
CA SER A 141 28.11 0.16 38.15
C SER A 141 27.48 -0.96 38.97
N SER A 142 27.29 -2.15 38.41
CA SER A 142 26.81 -3.31 39.15
C SER A 142 27.39 -4.63 38.67
N VAL A 143 27.56 -5.56 39.61
CA VAL A 143 28.11 -6.91 39.38
C VAL A 143 27.13 -7.94 39.96
N SER A 144 26.91 -9.01 39.20
CA SER A 144 26.08 -10.16 39.60
C SER A 144 26.92 -11.43 39.64
N LYS A 145 26.47 -12.45 40.39
CA LYS A 145 27.13 -13.75 40.49
C LYS A 145 26.36 -14.78 39.67
N VAL A 146 26.98 -15.29 38.61
CA VAL A 146 26.40 -16.29 37.70
C VAL A 146 27.28 -17.54 37.71
N LYS A 147 26.72 -18.70 38.08
CA LYS A 147 27.44 -20.00 38.13
C LYS A 147 28.80 -19.92 38.86
N ASN A 148 28.83 -19.22 39.99
CA ASN A 148 30.00 -18.94 40.84
C ASN A 148 31.04 -17.93 40.32
N ASN A 149 30.89 -17.38 39.11
CA ASN A 149 31.74 -16.30 38.62
C ASN A 149 31.06 -14.93 38.81
N LEU A 150 31.85 -13.89 39.08
CA LEU A 150 31.38 -12.52 39.06
C LEU A 150 31.31 -12.00 37.62
N THR A 151 30.20 -11.39 37.25
CA THR A 151 29.89 -10.91 35.91
C THR A 151 29.31 -9.52 35.96
N VAL A 152 29.59 -8.69 34.95
CA VAL A 152 28.99 -7.36 34.80
C VAL A 152 27.46 -7.48 34.67
N ASP A 153 26.74 -6.71 35.49
CA ASP A 153 25.27 -6.62 35.48
C ASP A 153 24.78 -5.23 35.04
N GLY A 154 25.64 -4.21 35.19
CA GLY A 154 25.38 -2.84 34.79
C GLY A 154 26.68 -2.06 34.57
N ILE A 155 26.67 -1.15 33.59
CA ILE A 155 27.76 -0.20 33.34
C ILE A 155 27.23 1.22 33.19
N ASP A 156 28.07 2.19 33.56
CA ASP A 156 27.89 3.60 33.24
C ASP A 156 28.83 3.96 32.09
N PHE A 157 28.27 4.39 30.98
CA PHE A 157 29.01 4.78 29.77
C PHE A 157 28.93 6.29 29.58
N PHE A 158 30.06 6.96 29.82
CA PHE A 158 30.21 8.39 29.68
C PHE A 158 30.44 8.78 28.21
N ILE A 159 29.50 9.51 27.62
CA ILE A 159 29.49 9.87 26.20
C ILE A 159 29.10 11.32 26.02
N THR A 160 29.75 12.03 25.11
CA THR A 160 29.41 13.43 24.85
C THR A 160 28.04 13.56 24.16
N ASP A 161 27.25 14.57 24.56
CA ASP A 161 25.96 14.88 23.94
C ASP A 161 26.11 15.15 22.43
N ALA A 162 27.22 15.77 22.01
CA ALA A 162 27.53 16.03 20.61
C ALA A 162 27.64 14.73 19.78
N PHE A 163 28.19 13.65 20.36
CA PHE A 163 28.21 12.36 19.68
C PHE A 163 26.80 11.76 19.60
N GLY A 164 26.04 11.80 20.70
CA GLY A 164 24.67 11.28 20.74
C GLY A 164 23.75 11.97 19.73
N GLU A 165 23.80 13.30 19.68
CA GLU A 165 23.03 14.11 18.73
C GLU A 165 23.48 13.82 17.29
N GLY A 166 24.79 13.78 17.01
CA GLY A 166 25.30 13.46 15.68
C GLY A 166 24.93 12.06 15.19
N LEU A 167 24.93 11.06 16.07
CA LEU A 167 24.47 9.71 15.78
C LEU A 167 22.97 9.71 15.47
N TYR A 168 22.14 10.31 16.33
CA TYR A 168 20.69 10.41 16.11
C TYR A 168 20.35 11.13 14.80
N ASP A 169 20.94 12.29 14.57
CA ASP A 169 20.69 13.10 13.36
C ASP A 169 21.12 12.40 12.08
N SER A 170 22.18 11.59 12.13
CA SER A 170 22.58 10.79 10.98
C SER A 170 21.57 9.67 10.65
N CYS A 171 20.79 9.22 11.62
CA CYS A 171 19.92 8.04 11.54
C CYS A 171 18.42 8.33 11.50
N LYS A 172 17.98 9.52 11.92
CA LYS A 172 16.56 9.84 12.15
C LYS A 172 15.67 9.67 10.93
N ASP A 173 16.19 9.94 9.74
CA ASP A 173 15.43 9.90 8.47
C ASP A 173 15.66 8.61 7.67
N VAL A 174 16.49 7.69 8.17
CA VAL A 174 16.79 6.43 7.51
C VAL A 174 15.55 5.55 7.46
N LYS A 175 15.23 5.02 6.29
CA LYS A 175 14.07 4.17 6.05
C LYS A 175 14.47 2.72 5.94
N PHE A 176 13.63 1.85 6.52
CA PHE A 176 13.67 0.43 6.26
C PHE A 176 12.89 0.14 4.97
N GLY A 177 13.61 -0.14 3.89
CA GLY A 177 13.08 -0.16 2.53
C GLY A 177 11.91 -1.11 2.28
N THR A 178 11.81 -2.23 2.99
CA THR A 178 10.74 -3.23 2.84
C THR A 178 9.39 -2.76 3.37
N MET A 179 9.37 -1.91 4.41
CA MET A 179 8.14 -1.42 5.03
C MET A 179 7.91 0.09 4.81
N ASN A 180 8.87 0.79 4.20
CA ASN A 180 8.85 2.25 4.01
C ASN A 180 8.62 3.03 5.34
N THR A 181 9.03 2.43 6.46
CA THR A 181 8.98 3.02 7.80
C THR A 181 10.38 3.43 8.26
N ARG A 182 10.48 4.28 9.28
CA ARG A 182 11.80 4.73 9.79
C ARG A 182 12.51 3.58 10.51
N ALA A 183 13.82 3.45 10.27
CA ALA A 183 14.66 2.43 10.90
C ALA A 183 14.62 2.52 12.44
N LEU A 184 14.59 3.74 12.99
CA LEU A 184 14.49 3.98 14.44
C LEU A 184 13.20 3.44 15.07
N ASN A 185 12.15 3.16 14.30
CA ASN A 185 10.95 2.51 14.84
C ASN A 185 11.26 1.08 15.31
N PHE A 186 12.26 0.42 14.69
CA PHE A 186 12.70 -0.93 15.02
C PHE A 186 13.84 -0.92 16.04
N ILE A 187 14.90 -0.16 15.77
CA ILE A 187 16.14 -0.19 16.57
C ILE A 187 16.20 0.86 17.68
N GLY A 188 15.18 1.71 17.79
CA GLY A 188 15.13 2.80 18.76
C GLY A 188 13.76 2.99 19.41
N ALA A 189 12.84 2.04 19.25
CA ALA A 189 11.46 2.13 19.75
C ALA A 189 10.79 3.49 19.46
N SER A 190 10.97 4.00 18.23
CA SER A 190 10.38 5.28 17.78
C SER A 190 10.86 6.50 18.59
N ALA A 191 12.08 6.44 19.13
CA ALA A 191 12.73 7.54 19.85
C ALA A 191 12.71 8.86 19.04
N GLN A 192 12.35 9.95 19.71
CA GLN A 192 12.27 11.29 19.09
C GLN A 192 13.53 12.13 19.29
N ASN A 193 14.45 11.67 20.14
CA ASN A 193 15.72 12.31 20.42
C ASN A 193 16.77 11.24 20.79
N PHE A 194 18.04 11.65 20.87
CA PHE A 194 19.13 10.72 21.15
C PHE A 194 19.08 10.11 22.57
N LYS A 195 18.51 10.82 23.56
CA LYS A 195 18.43 10.34 24.95
C LYS A 195 17.45 9.18 25.06
N ASP A 196 16.28 9.30 24.44
CA ASP A 196 15.30 8.22 24.37
C ASP A 196 15.87 7.01 23.63
N TRP A 197 16.63 7.24 22.55
CA TRP A 197 17.26 6.16 21.82
C TRP A 197 18.32 5.45 22.67
N PHE A 198 19.16 6.20 23.38
CA PHE A 198 20.17 5.65 24.30
C PHE A 198 19.55 4.90 25.47
N ALA A 199 18.46 5.42 26.04
CA ALA A 199 17.69 4.72 27.07
C ALA A 199 17.14 3.37 26.56
N PHE A 200 16.67 3.32 25.31
CA PHE A 200 16.18 2.09 24.69
C PHE A 200 17.31 1.06 24.48
N ILE A 201 18.40 1.44 23.78
CA ILE A 201 19.49 0.49 23.47
C ILE A 201 20.30 0.09 24.72
N GLY A 202 20.31 0.94 25.75
CA GLY A 202 20.96 0.68 27.02
C GLY A 202 20.14 -0.15 28.00
N ARG A 203 18.84 -0.35 27.74
CA ARG A 203 18.00 -1.19 28.59
C ARG A 203 18.45 -2.64 28.51
N ARG A 204 18.56 -3.29 29.68
CA ARG A 204 18.76 -4.74 29.77
C ARG A 204 17.59 -5.47 29.09
N ALA A 205 17.89 -6.27 28.08
CA ALA A 205 16.89 -7.06 27.37
C ALA A 205 16.30 -8.14 28.28
N ALA A 206 14.99 -8.35 28.15
CA ALA A 206 14.31 -9.48 28.77
C ALA A 206 14.79 -10.81 28.15
N PRO A 207 14.56 -11.96 28.80
CA PRO A 207 14.96 -13.26 28.26
C PRO A 207 14.47 -13.46 26.83
N ASN A 208 15.34 -14.00 25.96
CA ASN A 208 15.09 -14.30 24.55
C ASN A 208 14.79 -13.10 23.62
N LEU A 209 14.75 -11.86 24.12
CA LEU A 209 14.61 -10.67 23.27
C LEU A 209 15.98 -10.17 22.75
N PRO A 210 16.03 -9.59 21.53
CA PRO A 210 17.21 -8.89 21.06
C PRO A 210 17.49 -7.64 21.92
N GLY A 211 18.77 -7.27 22.06
CA GLY A 211 19.21 -6.14 22.87
C GLY A 211 20.25 -6.48 23.94
N SER A 212 20.58 -5.50 24.78
CA SER A 212 21.74 -5.55 25.67
C SER A 212 21.65 -6.65 26.74
N PRO A 213 22.74 -7.43 26.97
CA PRO A 213 22.75 -8.50 27.96
C PRO A 213 22.74 -8.00 29.42
N TYR A 214 23.21 -6.78 29.66
CA TYR A 214 23.26 -6.08 30.94
C TYR A 214 22.81 -4.62 30.76
N ALA A 215 22.56 -3.88 31.84
CA ALA A 215 22.13 -2.49 31.74
C ALA A 215 23.30 -1.57 31.36
N ILE A 216 23.07 -0.61 30.46
CA ILE A 216 24.04 0.42 30.05
C ILE A 216 23.39 1.78 30.30
N THR A 217 23.92 2.52 31.26
CA THR A 217 23.47 3.89 31.58
C THR A 217 24.35 4.88 30.82
N PHE A 218 23.78 5.59 29.85
CA PHE A 218 24.52 6.62 29.11
C PHE A 218 24.50 7.94 29.87
N LEU A 219 25.68 8.50 30.16
CA LEU A 219 25.85 9.72 30.96
C LEU A 219 26.69 10.76 30.20
N SER A 220 26.30 12.03 30.26
CA SER A 220 26.96 13.11 29.51
C SER A 220 28.26 13.62 30.16
N THR A 221 28.36 13.52 31.48
CA THR A 221 29.45 14.11 32.28
C THR A 221 30.09 13.07 33.16
N ALA A 222 31.41 12.91 33.06
CA ALA A 222 32.20 12.06 33.94
C ALA A 222 32.56 12.80 35.25
N PRO A 223 32.69 12.10 36.41
CA PRO A 223 33.10 12.72 37.65
C PRO A 223 34.56 13.21 37.58
N GLU A 224 34.80 14.50 37.77
CA GLU A 224 36.15 15.10 37.66
C GLU A 224 37.17 14.48 38.64
N SER A 225 36.71 13.94 39.77
CA SER A 225 37.56 13.31 40.80
C SER A 225 38.09 11.92 40.45
N SER A 226 37.58 11.29 39.37
CA SER A 226 37.83 9.88 39.05
C SER A 226 38.90 9.65 37.96
N GLY A 227 39.39 10.72 37.31
CA GLY A 227 40.29 10.60 36.15
C GLY A 227 39.59 10.10 34.88
N MET A 228 38.26 9.92 34.92
CA MET A 228 37.43 9.57 33.78
C MET A 228 37.12 10.80 32.91
N ARG A 229 36.83 10.55 31.62
CA ARG A 229 36.39 11.56 30.66
C ARG A 229 35.35 10.94 29.72
N ALA A 230 34.40 11.75 29.27
CA ALA A 230 33.41 11.28 28.30
C ALA A 230 34.07 10.94 26.95
N MET A 231 33.54 9.90 26.29
CA MET A 231 33.95 9.53 24.94
C MET A 231 33.66 10.68 23.97
N ASN A 232 34.71 11.13 23.29
CA ASN A 232 34.68 12.24 22.34
C ASN A 232 35.32 11.81 21.01
N ILE A 233 34.53 11.13 20.19
CA ILE A 233 34.91 10.74 18.83
C ILE A 233 34.04 11.50 17.82
N SER A 234 34.56 11.72 16.62
CA SER A 234 33.82 12.41 15.56
C SER A 234 32.69 11.55 14.99
N THR A 235 31.56 12.18 14.67
CA THR A 235 30.44 11.57 13.95
C THR A 235 30.45 11.96 12.48
N TYR A 236 29.98 11.06 11.62
CA TYR A 236 29.74 11.33 10.21
C TYR A 236 28.32 11.89 10.02
N LYS A 237 28.21 13.03 9.33
CA LYS A 237 26.89 13.60 8.99
C LYS A 237 26.29 12.82 7.83
N CYS A 238 24.95 12.72 7.76
CA CYS A 238 24.31 11.98 6.68
C CYS A 238 24.54 12.58 5.27
N GLY A 239 24.81 13.89 5.19
CA GLY A 239 25.17 14.58 3.95
C GLY A 239 26.67 14.61 3.63
N ASP A 240 27.51 13.93 4.42
CA ASP A 240 28.94 13.81 4.12
C ASP A 240 29.15 12.95 2.86
N ILE A 241 29.97 13.41 1.93
CA ILE A 241 30.21 12.76 0.63
C ILE A 241 30.99 11.44 0.81
N SER A 242 31.80 11.33 1.87
CA SER A 242 32.63 10.14 2.11
C SER A 242 31.81 8.90 2.49
N LEU A 243 30.68 9.10 3.17
CA LEU A 243 29.71 8.07 3.55
C LEU A 243 28.28 8.52 3.19
N GLY A 244 28.12 9.00 1.95
CA GLY A 244 26.88 9.62 1.48
C GLY A 244 25.66 8.72 1.61
N CYS A 245 24.60 9.26 2.22
CA CYS A 245 23.32 8.58 2.33
C CYS A 245 22.41 8.89 1.14
N SER A 246 21.50 7.95 0.84
CA SER A 246 20.50 8.14 -0.19
C SER A 246 19.58 9.33 0.15
N CYS A 247 18.99 9.97 -0.86
CA CYS A 247 18.09 11.10 -0.62
C CYS A 247 16.84 10.71 0.17
N GLY A 248 16.37 9.46 0.00
CA GLY A 248 15.23 8.94 0.75
C GLY A 248 15.52 8.76 2.25
N ASP A 249 16.80 8.61 2.61
CA ASP A 249 17.28 8.33 3.97
C ASP A 249 17.94 9.56 4.64
N CYS A 250 18.29 10.59 3.86
CA CYS A 250 18.86 11.86 4.34
C CYS A 250 18.45 13.00 3.40
N PRO A 251 17.45 13.84 3.78
CA PRO A 251 17.04 15.00 2.99
C PRO A 251 18.12 16.07 2.82
N LEU A 252 19.10 16.09 3.73
CA LEU A 252 20.24 17.00 3.72
C LEU A 252 21.37 16.53 2.78
N SER A 253 21.20 15.38 2.12
CA SER A 253 22.19 14.86 1.17
C SER A 253 22.31 15.82 -0.01
N PRO A 254 23.54 16.17 -0.46
CA PRO A 254 23.74 17.10 -1.57
C PRO A 254 23.12 16.60 -2.89
N VAL A 255 22.86 15.30 -3.00
CA VAL A 255 22.20 14.67 -4.16
C VAL A 255 20.70 15.00 -4.25
N CYS A 256 20.08 15.45 -3.15
CA CYS A 256 18.66 15.81 -3.10
C CYS A 256 18.31 17.15 -3.77
N ALA A 257 19.31 17.96 -4.13
CA ALA A 257 19.13 19.34 -4.58
C ALA A 257 18.50 19.51 -5.99
N ASN A 258 17.85 18.49 -6.53
CA ASN A 258 17.13 18.55 -7.80
C ASN A 258 15.61 18.63 -7.58
N THR A 259 15.14 19.71 -6.97
CA THR A 259 13.72 20.10 -6.93
C THR A 259 13.31 20.80 -8.24
N ALA A 260 13.45 20.11 -9.37
CA ALA A 260 12.52 20.39 -10.45
C ALA A 260 11.17 19.81 -9.99
N SER A 261 10.34 20.65 -9.36
CA SER A 261 8.95 20.29 -9.06
C SER A 261 8.37 19.69 -10.36
N PRO A 262 7.78 18.48 -10.33
CA PRO A 262 7.26 17.86 -11.53
C PRO A 262 6.37 18.91 -12.19
N PRO A 263 6.61 19.26 -13.48
CA PRO A 263 5.88 20.32 -14.14
C PRO A 263 4.41 19.99 -13.95
N GLY A 264 3.72 20.79 -13.13
CA GLY A 264 2.38 20.47 -12.67
C GLY A 264 1.60 20.01 -13.88
N HIS A 265 1.10 18.77 -13.84
CA HIS A 265 0.42 18.15 -14.97
C HIS A 265 -0.70 19.12 -15.35
N LYS A 266 -0.46 19.92 -16.40
CA LYS A 266 -1.51 20.73 -16.99
C LYS A 266 -2.43 19.69 -17.56
N GLU A 267 -3.56 19.46 -16.89
CA GLU A 267 -4.60 18.57 -17.37
C GLU A 267 -4.77 18.83 -18.85
N GLY A 268 -4.37 17.85 -19.65
CA GLY A 268 -4.34 17.92 -21.09
C GLY A 268 -5.77 17.86 -21.62
N SER A 269 -6.58 18.86 -21.30
CA SER A 269 -7.83 19.08 -22.01
C SER A 269 -7.45 19.35 -23.46
N CYS A 270 -7.93 18.49 -24.36
CA CYS A 270 -7.79 18.68 -25.80
C CYS A 270 -8.25 20.10 -26.14
N ALA A 271 -7.32 20.94 -26.59
CA ALA A 271 -7.58 22.33 -26.93
C ALA A 271 -7.03 22.60 -28.33
N VAL A 272 -7.90 23.04 -29.23
CA VAL A 272 -7.52 23.44 -30.58
C VAL A 272 -7.14 24.92 -30.54
N ARG A 273 -5.97 25.25 -31.09
CA ARG A 273 -5.50 26.62 -31.22
C ARG A 273 -5.66 27.07 -32.67
N ILE A 274 -6.55 28.02 -32.91
CA ILE A 274 -6.74 28.65 -34.22
C ILE A 274 -6.40 30.13 -34.04
N GLY A 275 -5.21 30.54 -34.49
CA GLY A 275 -4.68 31.88 -34.25
C GLY A 275 -4.52 32.20 -32.76
N SER A 276 -5.12 33.30 -32.31
CA SER A 276 -5.11 33.74 -30.90
C SER A 276 -6.13 33.03 -30.00
N LEU A 277 -7.09 32.29 -30.57
CA LEU A 277 -8.17 31.69 -29.81
C LEU A 277 -7.79 30.26 -29.38
N LYS A 278 -7.96 29.97 -28.10
CA LYS A 278 -7.82 28.64 -27.52
C LYS A 278 -9.22 28.13 -27.17
N ALA A 279 -9.73 27.19 -27.95
CA ALA A 279 -11.04 26.57 -27.71
C ALA A 279 -10.85 25.13 -27.24
N LYS A 280 -11.72 24.63 -26.35
CA LYS A 280 -11.76 23.20 -26.03
C LYS A 280 -12.22 22.44 -27.27
N CYS A 281 -11.73 21.21 -27.47
CA CYS A 281 -12.07 20.40 -28.64
C CYS A 281 -13.58 20.14 -28.76
N VAL A 282 -14.30 20.03 -27.64
CA VAL A 282 -15.76 19.88 -27.62
C VAL A 282 -16.46 21.13 -28.16
N ASP A 283 -16.07 22.31 -27.68
CA ASP A 283 -16.66 23.58 -28.14
C ASP A 283 -16.40 23.83 -29.63
N PHE A 284 -15.20 23.46 -30.10
CA PHE A 284 -14.84 23.54 -31.51
C PHE A 284 -15.67 22.56 -32.36
N ALA A 285 -15.80 21.30 -31.94
CA ALA A 285 -16.59 20.30 -32.65
C ALA A 285 -18.07 20.70 -32.74
N LEU A 286 -18.65 21.20 -31.64
CA LEU A 286 -20.03 21.69 -31.61
C LEU A 286 -20.22 22.91 -32.51
N SER A 287 -19.25 23.84 -32.53
CA SER A 287 -19.29 25.02 -33.40
C SER A 287 -19.26 24.65 -34.88
N VAL A 288 -18.38 23.72 -35.27
CA VAL A 288 -18.32 23.21 -36.65
C VAL A 288 -19.64 22.55 -37.04
N LEU A 289 -20.20 21.70 -36.18
CA LEU A 289 -21.48 21.04 -36.42
C LEU A 289 -22.61 22.06 -36.59
N TYR A 290 -22.64 23.11 -35.76
CA TYR A 290 -23.64 24.17 -35.86
C TYR A 290 -23.50 24.97 -37.16
N ILE A 291 -22.28 25.31 -37.58
CA ILE A 291 -22.02 26.01 -38.85
C ILE A 291 -22.49 25.16 -40.03
N ILE A 292 -22.22 23.85 -40.01
CA ILE A 292 -22.68 22.93 -41.05
C ILE A 292 -24.21 22.91 -41.11
N MET A 293 -24.90 22.78 -39.96
CA MET A 293 -26.36 22.78 -39.88
C MET A 293 -26.98 24.08 -40.39
N VAL A 294 -26.44 25.23 -39.98
CA VAL A 294 -26.91 26.55 -40.45
C VAL A 294 -26.63 26.73 -41.94
N SER A 295 -25.48 26.30 -42.44
CA SER A 295 -25.13 26.37 -43.86
C SER A 295 -26.04 25.47 -44.70
N MET A 296 -26.39 24.28 -44.21
CA MET A 296 -27.38 23.41 -44.86
C MET A 296 -28.77 24.05 -44.85
N PHE A 297 -29.20 24.67 -43.75
CA PHE A 297 -30.50 25.33 -43.65
C PHE A 297 -30.60 26.56 -44.58
N LEU A 298 -29.58 27.41 -44.58
CA LEU A 298 -29.51 28.58 -45.47
C LEU A 298 -29.36 28.15 -46.92
N GLY A 299 -28.56 27.12 -47.20
CA GLY A 299 -28.41 26.52 -48.53
C GLY A 299 -29.72 25.94 -49.04
N TRP A 300 -30.45 25.20 -48.20
CA TRP A 300 -31.80 24.70 -48.50
C TRP A 300 -32.77 25.84 -48.80
N GLY A 301 -32.79 26.89 -47.96
CA GLY A 301 -33.62 28.08 -48.16
C GLY A 301 -33.30 28.82 -49.46
N PHE A 302 -32.01 29.02 -49.78
CA PHE A 302 -31.59 29.67 -51.03
C PHE A 302 -31.89 28.81 -52.25
N PHE A 303 -31.72 27.49 -52.16
CA PHE A 303 -32.00 26.56 -53.26
C PHE A 303 -33.51 26.47 -53.54
N HIS A 304 -34.35 26.42 -52.49
CA HIS A 304 -35.80 26.50 -52.62
C HIS A 304 -36.26 27.84 -53.20
N ARG A 305 -35.71 28.95 -52.73
CA ARG A 305 -36.06 30.29 -53.23
C ARG A 305 -35.59 30.51 -54.68
N LYS A 306 -34.44 29.94 -55.07
CA LYS A 306 -33.97 29.93 -56.47
C LYS A 306 -34.81 28.99 -57.34
N ARG A 307 -35.33 27.89 -56.80
CA ARG A 307 -36.26 26.99 -57.49
C ARG A 307 -37.62 27.66 -57.74
N GLU A 308 -38.21 28.32 -56.75
CA GLU A 308 -39.42 29.14 -56.93
C GLU A 308 -39.19 30.29 -57.92
N ARG A 309 -38.03 30.96 -57.86
CA ARG A 309 -37.69 32.04 -58.79
C ARG A 309 -37.43 31.54 -60.22
N ASN A 310 -36.89 30.33 -60.38
CA ASN A 310 -36.72 29.69 -61.68
C ASN A 310 -38.04 29.13 -62.25
N GLU A 311 -38.97 28.67 -61.41
CA GLU A 311 -40.33 28.30 -61.86
C GLU A 311 -41.14 29.53 -62.28
N THR A 312 -41.08 30.63 -61.52
CA THR A 312 -41.72 31.90 -61.90
C THR A 312 -41.04 32.57 -63.10
N SER A 313 -39.73 32.38 -63.32
CA SER A 313 -39.05 32.86 -64.54
C SER A 313 -39.35 32.03 -65.80
N LYS A 314 -39.90 30.81 -65.67
CA LYS A 314 -40.41 30.04 -66.81
C LYS A 314 -41.83 30.44 -67.24
N MET A 315 -42.54 31.22 -66.42
CA MET A 315 -43.87 31.73 -66.72
C MET A 315 -43.80 33.24 -66.99
N LYS A 316 -43.50 33.63 -68.23
CA LYS A 316 -43.83 34.99 -68.73
C LYS A 316 -45.23 34.95 -69.35
N PRO A 317 -46.24 35.62 -68.78
CA PRO A 317 -47.46 35.98 -69.50
C PRO A 317 -47.23 37.29 -70.26
N SER A 318 -47.72 37.34 -71.50
CA SER A 318 -47.81 38.57 -72.28
C SER A 318 -48.91 39.47 -71.70
N SER A 319 -48.64 40.76 -71.77
CA SER A 319 -49.28 41.90 -71.11
C SER A 319 -50.70 42.28 -71.54
N ASN A 320 -51.36 43.01 -70.64
CA ASN A 320 -52.38 44.08 -70.80
C ASN A 320 -53.79 43.69 -70.36
N ALA A 321 -54.60 44.54 -69.71
CA ALA A 321 -54.43 45.82 -69.02
C ALA A 321 -55.77 46.11 -68.30
N SER A 322 -55.71 46.85 -67.18
CA SER A 322 -56.79 47.69 -66.60
C SER A 322 -58.06 46.94 -66.10
N ASP A 323 -58.81 47.33 -65.08
CA ASP A 323 -58.80 48.40 -64.07
C ASP A 323 -60.00 48.11 -63.13
N GLY A 324 -59.96 48.58 -61.89
CA GLY A 324 -61.15 49.04 -61.17
C GLY A 324 -61.91 48.14 -60.18
N GLY A 325 -61.89 48.55 -58.89
CA GLY A 325 -63.01 48.48 -57.93
C GLY A 325 -63.02 47.27 -56.98
N GLU A 326 -62.61 47.40 -55.70
CA GLU A 326 -63.44 47.77 -54.51
C GLU A 326 -64.73 46.94 -54.33
N ILE A 327 -65.23 46.47 -53.17
CA ILE A 327 -64.91 46.45 -51.73
C ILE A 327 -65.89 45.40 -51.10
N LEU A 328 -65.53 44.81 -49.94
CA LEU A 328 -66.40 44.38 -48.80
C LEU A 328 -66.70 42.88 -48.55
N SER A 329 -66.18 42.43 -47.40
CA SER A 329 -66.77 41.64 -46.29
C SER A 329 -68.02 40.80 -46.59
N THR A 330 -68.22 39.59 -46.05
CA THR A 330 -68.28 39.30 -44.60
C THR A 330 -68.50 37.79 -44.35
N THR A 331 -68.07 37.32 -43.19
CA THR A 331 -68.67 36.27 -42.32
C THR A 331 -68.67 34.79 -42.76
N GLY A 332 -68.29 33.92 -41.81
CA GLY A 332 -69.04 32.68 -41.58
C GLY A 332 -68.21 31.43 -41.34
N GLN A 333 -68.01 31.08 -40.07
CA GLN A 333 -67.57 29.76 -39.59
C GLN A 333 -68.42 28.61 -40.16
N LYS A 334 -67.84 27.42 -40.35
CA LYS A 334 -68.18 26.18 -39.59
C LYS A 334 -67.55 24.88 -40.14
N GLU A 335 -67.06 24.10 -39.17
CA GLU A 335 -67.29 22.66 -38.88
C GLU A 335 -67.22 21.58 -40.00
N ASP A 336 -66.21 20.73 -39.83
CA ASP A 336 -66.18 19.25 -39.80
C ASP A 336 -66.93 18.35 -40.81
N ASN A 337 -66.09 17.57 -41.48
CA ASN A 337 -66.17 16.18 -41.96
C ASN A 337 -67.15 15.76 -43.08
N PRO A 338 -66.63 15.28 -44.23
CA PRO A 338 -67.44 14.68 -45.30
C PRO A 338 -67.61 13.17 -45.11
N SER A 339 -68.84 12.70 -45.30
CA SER A 339 -69.16 11.29 -45.57
C SER A 339 -69.13 11.02 -47.07
N VAL A 340 -68.67 9.80 -47.37
CA VAL A 340 -68.49 9.16 -48.66
C VAL A 340 -69.85 8.76 -49.25
N GLN A 341 -70.12 9.02 -50.53
CA GLN A 341 -70.46 7.97 -51.52
C GLN A 341 -70.73 8.49 -52.94
N MET A 342 -70.04 7.82 -53.87
CA MET A 342 -70.42 7.40 -55.22
C MET A 342 -70.84 8.45 -56.26
N LEU A 343 -69.95 8.66 -57.23
CA LEU A 343 -70.35 8.75 -58.64
C LEU A 343 -69.38 7.91 -59.48
N GLU A 344 -69.99 7.05 -60.29
CA GLU A 344 -69.38 6.01 -61.11
C GLU A 344 -68.93 6.58 -62.47
N ASP A 345 -67.72 6.14 -62.84
CA ASP A 345 -67.16 5.93 -64.18
C ASP A 345 -67.42 6.94 -65.31
N SER A 346 -66.39 7.71 -65.67
CA SER A 346 -66.02 7.92 -67.08
C SER A 346 -64.54 8.31 -67.20
N THR A 347 -63.70 7.34 -67.58
CA THR A 347 -62.50 7.51 -68.42
C THR A 347 -61.67 8.80 -68.20
N ALA A 348 -60.95 8.88 -67.08
CA ALA A 348 -59.88 9.86 -66.91
C ALA A 348 -58.56 9.28 -67.44
N THR A 349 -58.25 9.63 -68.69
CA THR A 349 -56.93 9.50 -69.30
C THR A 349 -55.88 10.04 -68.32
N GLY A 350 -55.02 9.14 -67.86
CA GLY A 350 -54.17 9.36 -66.71
C GLY A 350 -53.25 10.57 -66.85
N ASN A 351 -53.44 11.55 -65.96
CA ASN A 351 -52.33 12.35 -65.48
C ASN A 351 -51.43 11.42 -64.65
N ILE A 352 -50.51 10.75 -65.33
CA ILE A 352 -49.37 10.09 -64.72
C ILE A 352 -48.60 11.21 -64.02
N VAL A 353 -48.82 11.36 -62.72
CA VAL A 353 -47.85 12.00 -61.83
C VAL A 353 -46.52 11.35 -62.18
N GLN A 354 -45.58 12.12 -62.74
CA GLN A 354 -44.24 11.61 -63.02
C GLN A 354 -43.55 11.31 -61.70
N LEU A 355 -43.80 10.11 -61.18
CA LEU A 355 -42.97 9.50 -60.15
C LEU A 355 -41.54 9.47 -60.70
N SER A 356 -40.57 9.87 -59.87
CA SER A 356 -39.15 9.73 -60.22
C SER A 356 -38.86 8.28 -60.65
N ILE A 357 -37.87 8.06 -61.51
CA ILE A 357 -37.53 6.72 -62.03
C ILE A 357 -37.39 5.69 -60.88
N VAL A 358 -36.81 6.12 -59.76
CA VAL A 358 -36.65 5.32 -58.54
C VAL A 358 -38.00 5.03 -57.89
N GLN A 359 -38.88 6.03 -57.76
CA GLN A 359 -40.21 5.85 -57.17
C GLN A 359 -41.11 4.97 -58.04
N GLY A 360 -41.01 5.09 -59.36
CA GLY A 360 -41.71 4.23 -60.32
C GLY A 360 -41.21 2.79 -60.27
N TYR A 361 -39.91 2.56 -60.12
CA TYR A 361 -39.32 1.24 -59.93
C TYR A 361 -39.74 0.61 -58.60
N MET A 362 -39.60 1.34 -57.48
CA MET A 362 -40.02 0.86 -56.16
C MET A 362 -41.52 0.54 -56.12
N SER A 363 -42.36 1.40 -56.70
CA SER A 363 -43.80 1.18 -56.76
C SER A 363 -44.13 -0.09 -57.56
N LYS A 364 -43.53 -0.28 -58.74
CA LYS A 364 -43.73 -1.51 -59.52
C LYS A 364 -43.23 -2.75 -58.78
N PHE A 365 -42.08 -2.68 -58.12
CA PHE A 365 -41.50 -3.78 -57.37
C PHE A 365 -42.36 -4.17 -56.16
N TYR A 366 -42.68 -3.23 -55.26
CA TYR A 366 -43.50 -3.51 -54.08
C TYR A 366 -44.94 -3.87 -54.44
N ARG A 367 -45.50 -3.31 -55.51
CA ARG A 367 -46.83 -3.73 -55.99
C ARG A 367 -46.80 -5.18 -56.46
N ARG A 368 -45.76 -5.58 -57.19
CA ARG A 368 -45.60 -6.97 -57.66
C ARG A 368 -45.33 -7.94 -56.50
N TYR A 369 -44.46 -7.55 -55.56
CA TYR A 369 -44.16 -8.32 -54.35
C TYR A 369 -45.40 -8.44 -53.44
N GLY A 370 -46.08 -7.33 -53.15
CA GLY A 370 -47.30 -7.31 -52.34
C GLY A 370 -48.43 -8.13 -52.96
N THR A 371 -48.60 -8.08 -54.28
CA THR A 371 -49.58 -8.94 -54.98
C THR A 371 -49.22 -10.43 -54.84
N TRP A 372 -47.93 -10.77 -54.85
CA TRP A 372 -47.47 -12.15 -54.63
C TRP A 372 -47.70 -12.61 -53.19
N VAL A 373 -47.41 -11.75 -52.20
CA VAL A 373 -47.67 -12.02 -50.77
C VAL A 373 -49.17 -12.21 -50.51
N ALA A 374 -50.02 -11.34 -51.07
CA ALA A 374 -51.46 -11.42 -50.91
C ALA A 374 -52.08 -12.67 -51.56
N ARG A 375 -51.47 -13.20 -52.64
CA ARG A 375 -51.91 -14.46 -53.29
C ARG A 375 -51.46 -15.72 -52.57
N HIS A 376 -50.37 -15.66 -51.80
CA HIS A 376 -49.79 -16.82 -51.10
C HIS A 376 -49.52 -16.55 -49.60
N PRO A 377 -50.53 -16.15 -48.81
CA PRO A 377 -50.32 -15.71 -47.42
C PRO A 377 -49.80 -16.82 -46.51
N THR A 378 -50.28 -18.06 -46.66
CA THR A 378 -49.87 -19.21 -45.83
C THR A 378 -48.42 -19.60 -46.05
N ILE A 379 -47.95 -19.60 -47.30
CA ILE A 379 -46.56 -19.91 -47.66
C ILE A 379 -45.64 -18.84 -47.09
N VAL A 380 -45.99 -17.56 -47.25
CA VAL A 380 -45.17 -16.44 -46.76
C VAL A 380 -45.09 -16.43 -45.23
N LEU A 381 -46.21 -16.66 -44.52
CA LEU A 381 -46.23 -16.78 -43.06
C LEU A 381 -45.44 -17.98 -42.54
N SER A 382 -45.55 -19.13 -43.21
CA SER A 382 -44.80 -20.33 -42.83
C SER A 382 -43.30 -20.13 -43.03
N LEU A 383 -42.89 -19.53 -44.16
CA LEU A 383 -41.49 -19.28 -44.46
C LEU A 383 -40.88 -18.23 -43.51
N SER A 384 -41.63 -17.17 -43.18
CA SER A 384 -41.17 -16.15 -42.23
C SER A 384 -41.05 -16.71 -40.82
N LEU A 385 -42.01 -17.52 -40.37
CA LEU A 385 -41.93 -18.19 -39.07
C LEU A 385 -40.76 -19.19 -39.02
N ALA A 386 -40.58 -19.99 -40.08
CA ALA A 386 -39.45 -20.92 -40.18
C ALA A 386 -38.10 -20.20 -40.13
N ALA A 387 -37.98 -19.06 -40.80
CA ALA A 387 -36.78 -18.24 -40.76
C ALA A 387 -36.50 -17.69 -39.35
N VAL A 388 -37.52 -17.21 -38.63
CA VAL A 388 -37.39 -16.73 -37.25
C VAL A 388 -36.97 -17.87 -36.32
N VAL A 389 -37.63 -19.03 -36.40
CA VAL A 389 -37.29 -20.21 -35.59
C VAL A 389 -35.85 -20.65 -35.84
N LEU A 390 -35.41 -20.67 -37.11
CA LEU A 390 -34.03 -21.03 -37.47
C LEU A 390 -33.01 -20.06 -36.88
N LEU A 391 -33.30 -18.76 -36.87
CA LEU A 391 -32.44 -17.76 -36.22
C LEU A 391 -32.43 -17.92 -34.70
N CYS A 392 -33.58 -18.22 -34.09
CA CYS A 392 -33.70 -18.45 -32.65
C CYS A 392 -32.94 -19.70 -32.16
N LEU A 393 -32.66 -20.70 -33.01
CA LEU A 393 -31.82 -21.85 -32.65
C LEU A 393 -30.42 -21.43 -32.18
N GLY A 394 -29.91 -20.27 -32.64
CA GLY A 394 -28.64 -19.72 -32.18
C GLY A 394 -28.59 -19.44 -30.67
N LEU A 395 -29.74 -19.24 -30.01
CA LEU A 395 -29.83 -18.98 -28.57
C LEU A 395 -29.41 -20.18 -27.71
N ILE A 396 -29.37 -21.40 -28.27
CA ILE A 396 -28.90 -22.60 -27.56
C ILE A 396 -27.43 -22.47 -27.14
N ARG A 397 -26.63 -21.70 -27.88
CA ARG A 397 -25.20 -21.46 -27.61
C ARG A 397 -24.96 -20.10 -26.95
N PHE A 398 -26.01 -19.46 -26.45
CA PHE A 398 -25.89 -18.17 -25.76
C PHE A 398 -25.16 -18.37 -24.42
N LYS A 399 -24.03 -17.67 -24.26
CA LYS A 399 -23.23 -17.65 -23.04
C LYS A 399 -23.21 -16.23 -22.50
N VAL A 400 -23.62 -16.07 -21.25
CA VAL A 400 -23.56 -14.78 -20.53
C VAL A 400 -22.18 -14.62 -19.90
N GLU A 401 -21.55 -13.47 -20.10
CA GLU A 401 -20.33 -13.08 -19.40
C GLU A 401 -20.72 -12.28 -18.15
N THR A 402 -20.31 -12.76 -16.98
CA THR A 402 -20.63 -12.15 -15.69
C THR A 402 -19.44 -11.46 -15.03
N LEU A 403 -18.25 -11.54 -15.65
CA LEU A 403 -17.02 -10.96 -15.14
C LEU A 403 -16.91 -9.48 -15.54
N PRO A 404 -16.97 -8.53 -14.57
CA PRO A 404 -16.93 -7.10 -14.86
C PRO A 404 -15.68 -6.69 -15.64
N GLU A 405 -14.51 -7.24 -15.31
CA GLU A 405 -13.25 -6.89 -15.95
C GLU A 405 -13.26 -7.18 -17.45
N LYS A 406 -13.95 -8.24 -17.90
CA LYS A 406 -14.09 -8.55 -19.33
C LYS A 406 -15.15 -7.70 -20.04
N LEU A 407 -16.16 -7.23 -19.31
CA LEU A 407 -17.21 -6.34 -19.81
C LEU A 407 -16.67 -4.92 -20.06
N TRP A 408 -15.82 -4.43 -19.15
CA TRP A 408 -15.38 -3.03 -19.14
C TRP A 408 -13.98 -2.80 -19.72
N VAL A 409 -13.16 -3.84 -19.90
CA VAL A 409 -11.79 -3.73 -20.40
C VAL A 409 -11.62 -4.50 -21.71
N GLY A 410 -11.27 -3.77 -22.78
CA GLY A 410 -11.00 -4.39 -24.08
C GLY A 410 -9.84 -5.40 -24.00
N PRO A 411 -9.96 -6.59 -24.62
CA PRO A 411 -9.01 -7.70 -24.45
C PRO A 411 -7.60 -7.43 -25.02
N GLY A 412 -7.46 -6.45 -25.91
CA GLY A 412 -6.20 -5.98 -26.48
C GLY A 412 -5.70 -4.66 -25.88
N SER A 413 -6.33 -4.17 -24.81
CA SER A 413 -5.89 -2.95 -24.13
C SER A 413 -4.57 -3.17 -23.38
N LYS A 414 -3.82 -2.09 -23.16
CA LYS A 414 -2.58 -2.11 -22.38
C LYS A 414 -2.82 -2.63 -20.95
N ALA A 415 -3.88 -2.17 -20.30
CA ALA A 415 -4.27 -2.62 -18.96
C ALA A 415 -4.53 -4.13 -18.89
N ALA A 416 -5.20 -4.71 -19.90
CA ALA A 416 -5.42 -6.16 -19.97
C ALA A 416 -4.11 -6.95 -20.15
N MET A 417 -3.16 -6.42 -20.92
CA MET A 417 -1.84 -7.05 -21.10
C MET A 417 -0.99 -6.97 -19.83
N GLU A 418 -0.96 -5.81 -19.16
CA GLU A 418 -0.25 -5.62 -17.91
C GLU A 418 -0.80 -6.51 -16.80
N LYS A 419 -2.13 -6.61 -16.69
CA LYS A 419 -2.79 -7.52 -15.75
C LYS A 419 -2.39 -8.98 -16.02
N ARG A 420 -2.46 -9.44 -17.27
CA ARG A 420 -2.04 -10.81 -17.64
C ARG A 420 -0.57 -11.07 -17.31
N PHE A 421 0.30 -10.09 -17.52
CA PHE A 421 1.71 -10.20 -17.16
C PHE A 421 1.89 -10.34 -15.64
N PHE A 422 1.25 -9.46 -14.85
CA PHE A 422 1.28 -9.52 -13.38
C PHE A 422 0.77 -10.86 -12.85
N ASP A 423 -0.42 -11.25 -13.30
CA ASP A 423 -1.12 -12.45 -12.85
C ASP A 423 -0.30 -13.72 -13.17
N SER A 424 0.40 -13.78 -14.31
CA SER A 424 1.21 -14.94 -14.72
C SER A 424 2.61 -15.04 -14.08
N HIS A 425 3.20 -13.92 -13.65
CA HIS A 425 4.58 -13.91 -13.13
C HIS A 425 4.65 -13.84 -11.60
N LEU A 426 3.63 -13.29 -10.96
CA LEU A 426 3.59 -13.13 -9.51
C LEU A 426 2.54 -14.06 -8.93
N ALA A 427 1.30 -13.62 -8.96
CA ALA A 427 0.10 -14.36 -8.59
C ALA A 427 -1.09 -13.47 -8.97
N PRO A 428 -2.28 -14.05 -9.19
CA PRO A 428 -3.48 -13.23 -9.21
C PRO A 428 -3.63 -12.46 -7.91
N PHE A 429 -4.14 -11.24 -8.02
CA PHE A 429 -4.51 -10.45 -6.85
C PHE A 429 -5.57 -11.20 -6.04
N TYR A 430 -5.39 -11.25 -4.72
CA TYR A 430 -6.30 -11.95 -3.79
C TYR A 430 -7.70 -11.33 -3.79
N ARG A 431 -8.69 -12.12 -3.37
CA ARG A 431 -10.09 -11.71 -3.18
C ARG A 431 -10.23 -11.03 -1.82
N ILE A 432 -10.95 -9.92 -1.75
CA ILE A 432 -11.03 -9.10 -0.53
C ILE A 432 -12.43 -9.15 0.05
N GLU A 433 -12.51 -9.63 1.29
CA GLU A 433 -13.72 -9.58 2.11
C GLU A 433 -13.48 -8.56 3.22
N GLN A 434 -14.32 -7.54 3.32
CA GLN A 434 -14.09 -6.42 4.24
C GLN A 434 -15.30 -6.16 5.12
N LEU A 435 -15.02 -5.84 6.39
CA LEU A 435 -15.98 -5.44 7.40
C LEU A 435 -15.49 -4.14 8.05
N ILE A 436 -16.32 -3.11 8.06
CA ILE A 436 -16.01 -1.81 8.66
C ILE A 436 -17.02 -1.55 9.77
N LEU A 437 -16.53 -1.40 11.00
CA LEU A 437 -17.32 -1.00 12.16
C LEU A 437 -16.95 0.43 12.50
N ALA A 438 -17.90 1.36 12.43
CA ALA A 438 -17.64 2.76 12.72
C ALA A 438 -18.60 3.30 13.78
N THR A 439 -18.09 4.19 14.63
CA THR A 439 -18.92 4.94 15.58
C THR A 439 -19.82 5.94 14.87
N VAL A 440 -21.03 6.16 15.40
CA VAL A 440 -21.92 7.20 14.90
C VAL A 440 -21.39 8.59 15.34
N PRO A 441 -21.35 9.60 14.45
CA PRO A 441 -20.94 10.95 14.81
C PRO A 441 -21.86 11.55 15.88
N ASP A 442 -21.30 12.29 16.86
CA ASP A 442 -22.13 13.01 17.82
C ASP A 442 -22.90 14.14 17.12
N THR A 443 -24.20 14.20 17.40
CA THR A 443 -25.14 15.22 16.93
C THR A 443 -24.72 16.66 17.26
N LYS A 444 -23.88 16.89 18.28
CA LYS A 444 -23.50 18.24 18.75
C LYS A 444 -22.25 18.80 18.10
N ASP A 445 -21.18 18.00 18.02
CA ASP A 445 -19.86 18.45 17.53
C ASP A 445 -19.46 17.85 16.17
N GLY A 446 -20.23 16.90 15.64
CA GLY A 446 -19.92 16.18 14.40
C GLY A 446 -18.67 15.30 14.47
N LYS A 447 -17.94 15.31 15.60
CA LYS A 447 -16.78 14.45 15.84
C LYS A 447 -17.28 13.06 16.22
N SER A 448 -16.75 12.04 15.54
CA SER A 448 -17.01 10.64 15.88
C SER A 448 -16.18 10.25 17.10
N PRO A 449 -16.76 9.57 18.11
CA PRO A 449 -16.00 9.13 19.28
C PRO A 449 -14.96 8.06 18.88
N GLY A 450 -13.96 7.86 19.73
CA GLY A 450 -12.95 6.82 19.50
C GLY A 450 -13.57 5.42 19.53
N ILE A 451 -13.29 4.60 18.53
CA ILE A 451 -13.78 3.22 18.46
C ILE A 451 -13.03 2.28 19.42
N LEU A 452 -11.80 2.67 19.82
CA LEU A 452 -10.90 1.89 20.68
C LEU A 452 -11.38 1.88 22.14
N THR A 453 -12.39 1.07 22.43
CA THR A 453 -12.88 0.80 23.79
C THR A 453 -12.88 -0.70 24.07
N GLU A 454 -12.81 -1.08 25.34
CA GLU A 454 -12.83 -2.49 25.74
C GLU A 454 -14.11 -3.21 25.28
N GLU A 455 -15.26 -2.53 25.36
CA GLU A 455 -16.54 -3.07 24.88
C GLU A 455 -16.54 -3.33 23.38
N ASN A 456 -16.01 -2.39 22.59
CA ASN A 456 -15.97 -2.52 21.14
C ASN A 456 -14.95 -3.57 20.68
N ILE A 457 -13.83 -3.74 21.38
CA ILE A 457 -12.86 -4.81 21.08
C ILE A 457 -13.45 -6.19 21.42
N LYS A 458 -14.15 -6.33 22.55
CA LYS A 458 -14.85 -7.58 22.89
C LYS A 458 -15.96 -7.91 21.88
N LEU A 459 -16.70 -6.91 21.41
CA LEU A 459 -17.65 -7.07 20.31
C LEU A 459 -16.95 -7.56 19.03
N LEU A 460 -15.78 -7.03 18.72
CA LEU A 460 -15.01 -7.44 17.55
C LEU A 460 -14.58 -8.92 17.64
N PHE A 461 -14.18 -9.40 18.82
CA PHE A 461 -13.92 -10.83 19.06
C PHE A 461 -15.19 -11.70 18.90
N GLU A 462 -16.35 -11.22 19.35
CA GLU A 462 -17.62 -11.92 19.16
C GLU A 462 -17.97 -12.08 17.67
N ILE A 463 -17.77 -11.00 16.90
CA ILE A 463 -17.95 -11.00 15.44
C ILE A 463 -16.98 -11.96 14.77
N GLN A 464 -15.70 -11.91 15.14
CA GLN A 464 -14.68 -12.82 14.61
C GLN A 464 -15.05 -14.29 14.87
N LYS A 465 -15.52 -14.62 16.08
CA LYS A 465 -15.98 -15.96 16.44
C LYS A 465 -17.15 -16.43 15.57
N LYS A 466 -18.10 -15.55 15.23
CA LYS A 466 -19.20 -15.87 14.31
C LYS A 466 -18.69 -16.14 12.88
N ILE A 467 -17.73 -15.35 12.41
CA ILE A 467 -17.11 -15.51 11.09
C ILE A 467 -16.31 -16.81 11.00
N ASP A 468 -15.53 -17.14 12.02
CA ASP A 468 -14.78 -18.40 12.10
C ASP A 468 -15.70 -19.63 12.18
N GLY A 469 -16.94 -19.44 12.63
CA GLY A 469 -18.00 -20.44 12.66
C GLY A 469 -18.66 -20.71 11.30
N ILE A 470 -18.41 -19.90 10.27
CA ILE A 470 -18.99 -20.11 8.95
C ILE A 470 -18.50 -21.44 8.36
N ARG A 471 -19.46 -22.28 7.96
CA ARG A 471 -19.21 -23.53 7.25
C ARG A 471 -20.15 -23.57 6.04
N ALA A 472 -19.59 -23.39 4.85
CA ALA A 472 -20.36 -23.32 3.61
C ALA A 472 -20.24 -24.65 2.84
N ASN A 473 -21.36 -25.22 2.39
CA ASN A 473 -21.36 -26.52 1.72
C ASN A 473 -21.10 -26.33 0.21
N TYR A 474 -19.97 -26.89 -0.27
CA TYR A 474 -19.66 -26.97 -1.69
C TYR A 474 -19.45 -28.44 -2.11
N SER A 475 -20.34 -28.96 -2.95
CA SER A 475 -20.26 -30.33 -3.49
C SER A 475 -20.10 -31.42 -2.42
N GLY A 476 -20.74 -31.26 -1.26
CA GLY A 476 -20.68 -32.19 -0.13
C GLY A 476 -19.48 -32.00 0.80
N SER A 477 -18.59 -31.05 0.51
CA SER A 477 -17.48 -30.65 1.39
C SER A 477 -17.82 -29.34 2.10
N MET A 478 -17.57 -29.28 3.41
CA MET A 478 -17.74 -28.05 4.19
C MET A 478 -16.49 -27.19 4.06
N VAL A 479 -16.64 -25.97 3.53
CA VAL A 479 -15.59 -24.98 3.33
C VAL A 479 -15.61 -23.98 4.48
N SER A 480 -14.44 -23.73 5.06
CA SER A 480 -14.22 -22.75 6.12
C SER A 480 -13.27 -21.64 5.67
N LEU A 481 -13.16 -20.57 6.48
CA LEU A 481 -12.26 -19.45 6.20
C LEU A 481 -10.80 -19.92 6.05
N THR A 482 -10.36 -20.85 6.90
CA THR A 482 -8.98 -21.39 6.90
C THR A 482 -8.62 -22.18 5.64
N ASP A 483 -9.61 -22.61 4.87
CA ASP A 483 -9.42 -23.35 3.62
C ASP A 483 -9.22 -22.41 2.42
N ILE A 484 -9.73 -21.18 2.51
CA ILE A 484 -9.73 -20.22 1.40
C ILE A 484 -8.81 -19.01 1.62
N CYS A 485 -8.49 -18.69 2.88
CA CYS A 485 -7.72 -17.50 3.21
C CYS A 485 -6.28 -17.54 2.67
N LEU A 486 -5.72 -16.36 2.40
CA LEU A 486 -4.30 -16.21 2.08
C LEU A 486 -3.47 -16.46 3.35
N LYS A 487 -2.41 -17.27 3.21
CA LYS A 487 -1.48 -17.62 4.30
C LYS A 487 -0.06 -17.17 3.93
N PRO A 488 0.38 -15.98 4.39
CA PRO A 488 1.70 -15.45 4.03
C PRO A 488 2.84 -16.30 4.58
N LEU A 489 2.73 -16.76 5.83
CA LEU A 489 3.71 -17.56 6.53
C LEU A 489 3.00 -18.60 7.40
N GLY A 490 3.42 -19.87 7.33
CA GLY A 490 2.87 -20.93 8.16
C GLY A 490 1.46 -21.36 7.76
N GLN A 491 0.58 -21.53 8.76
CA GLN A 491 -0.79 -22.06 8.58
C GLN A 491 -1.89 -21.05 8.89
N ASP A 492 -1.55 -19.90 9.49
CA ASP A 492 -2.49 -18.88 9.93
C ASP A 492 -2.88 -17.93 8.79
N CYS A 493 -4.15 -17.51 8.79
CA CYS A 493 -4.69 -16.59 7.80
C CYS A 493 -4.12 -15.17 7.99
N GLY A 494 -3.81 -14.50 6.87
CA GLY A 494 -3.36 -13.12 6.79
C GLY A 494 -4.47 -12.09 7.06
N ILE A 495 -5.26 -12.27 8.11
CA ILE A 495 -6.39 -11.37 8.47
C ILE A 495 -5.82 -10.06 8.98
N GLN A 496 -6.29 -8.93 8.45
CA GLN A 496 -5.92 -7.60 8.92
C GLN A 496 -7.01 -7.11 9.87
N SER A 497 -6.70 -7.08 11.17
CA SER A 497 -7.61 -6.66 12.24
C SER A 497 -6.80 -6.27 13.47
N VAL A 498 -7.28 -5.33 14.27
CA VAL A 498 -6.66 -4.97 15.57
C VAL A 498 -6.51 -6.18 16.49
N LEU A 499 -7.38 -7.20 16.33
CA LEU A 499 -7.29 -8.45 17.07
C LEU A 499 -5.98 -9.22 16.85
N GLN A 500 -5.25 -8.94 15.77
CA GLN A 500 -3.95 -9.57 15.50
C GLN A 500 -2.86 -9.18 16.50
N TYR A 501 -2.99 -8.06 17.21
CA TYR A 501 -2.08 -7.74 18.33
C TYR A 501 -2.17 -8.79 19.45
N PHE A 502 -3.24 -9.58 19.47
CA PHE A 502 -3.46 -10.68 20.41
C PHE A 502 -3.46 -12.04 19.70
N GLN A 503 -2.91 -12.10 18.48
CA GLN A 503 -2.86 -13.29 17.64
C GLN A 503 -4.25 -13.94 17.43
N MET A 504 -5.29 -13.12 17.37
CA MET A 504 -6.69 -13.55 17.21
C MET A 504 -7.24 -14.39 18.38
N ASP A 505 -6.56 -14.42 19.54
CA ASP A 505 -7.00 -15.15 20.73
C ASP A 505 -7.57 -14.19 21.80
N PRO A 506 -8.86 -14.35 22.19
CA PRO A 506 -9.44 -13.59 23.29
C PRO A 506 -8.70 -13.73 24.62
N GLN A 507 -8.07 -14.88 24.91
CA GLN A 507 -7.36 -15.08 26.17
C GLN A 507 -6.12 -14.19 26.27
N ASN A 508 -5.44 -13.95 25.15
CA ASN A 508 -4.30 -13.05 25.09
C ASN A 508 -4.70 -11.59 25.34
N TYR A 509 -5.93 -11.21 25.00
CA TYR A 509 -6.45 -9.88 25.30
C TYR A 509 -6.54 -9.63 26.82
N ASP A 510 -7.13 -10.58 27.55
CA ASP A 510 -7.28 -10.48 29.01
C ASP A 510 -5.92 -10.58 29.74
N ASN A 511 -4.99 -11.40 29.23
CA ASN A 511 -3.69 -11.62 29.85
C ASN A 511 -2.67 -10.48 29.60
N ASN A 512 -2.73 -9.83 28.44
CA ASN A 512 -1.68 -8.89 28.01
C ASN A 512 -1.98 -7.42 28.36
N GLY A 513 -3.02 -7.14 29.15
CA GLY A 513 -3.37 -5.76 29.56
C GLY A 513 -4.37 -5.06 28.64
N GLY A 514 -5.08 -5.80 27.78
CA GLY A 514 -6.22 -5.32 27.00
C GLY A 514 -5.93 -4.04 26.19
N LEU A 515 -6.68 -2.97 26.47
CA LEU A 515 -6.59 -1.72 25.73
C LEU A 515 -5.21 -1.04 25.83
N GLU A 516 -4.51 -1.16 26.97
CA GLU A 516 -3.16 -0.60 27.11
C GLU A 516 -2.18 -1.26 26.15
N HIS A 517 -2.32 -2.57 25.95
CA HIS A 517 -1.52 -3.31 24.98
C HIS A 517 -1.80 -2.84 23.55
N VAL A 518 -3.06 -2.57 23.21
CA VAL A 518 -3.40 -2.00 21.90
C VAL A 518 -2.69 -0.66 21.72
N MET A 519 -2.79 0.25 22.69
CA MET A 519 -2.13 1.56 22.60
C MET A 519 -0.61 1.44 22.46
N TYR A 520 0.01 0.51 23.19
CA TYR A 520 1.42 0.18 23.05
C TYR A 520 1.75 -0.32 21.64
N CYS A 521 0.96 -1.25 21.10
CA CYS A 521 1.17 -1.79 19.76
C CYS A 521 0.91 -0.77 18.65
N LEU A 522 -0.01 0.18 18.81
CA LEU A 522 -0.17 1.27 17.84
C LEU A 522 1.09 2.11 17.66
N GLN A 523 1.93 2.20 18.69
CA GLN A 523 3.22 2.92 18.67
C GLN A 523 4.41 2.02 18.30
N HIS A 524 4.30 0.71 18.59
CA HIS A 524 5.40 -0.25 18.49
C HIS A 524 5.09 -1.49 17.60
N TYR A 525 4.12 -1.40 16.68
CA TYR A 525 3.63 -2.51 15.83
C TYR A 525 4.71 -3.22 15.00
N THR A 526 5.89 -2.60 14.87
CA THR A 526 7.04 -3.09 14.12
C THR A 526 8.19 -3.59 14.99
N SER A 527 8.36 -3.04 16.20
CA SER A 527 9.50 -3.34 17.09
C SER A 527 9.17 -4.35 18.18
N ALA A 528 7.91 -4.40 18.62
CA ALA A 528 7.52 -5.26 19.73
C ALA A 528 7.08 -6.64 19.21
N GLU A 529 7.77 -7.70 19.66
CA GLU A 529 7.42 -9.09 19.33
C GLU A 529 6.00 -9.45 19.79
N SER A 530 5.59 -8.93 20.95
CA SER A 530 4.23 -9.12 21.49
C SER A 530 3.14 -8.56 20.58
N CYS A 531 3.47 -7.61 19.69
CA CYS A 531 2.54 -7.01 18.74
C CYS A 531 2.51 -7.69 17.37
N MET A 532 3.27 -8.77 17.17
CA MET A 532 3.25 -9.53 15.90
C MET A 532 1.93 -10.27 15.73
N SER A 533 1.43 -10.34 14.49
CA SER A 533 0.24 -11.11 14.14
C SER A 533 0.43 -12.61 14.34
N ALA A 534 -0.68 -13.38 14.31
CA ALA A 534 -0.62 -14.84 14.33
C ALA A 534 0.27 -15.39 13.19
N PHE A 535 0.16 -14.81 12.00
CA PHE A 535 0.98 -15.14 10.81
C PHE A 535 2.40 -14.56 10.85
N LYS A 536 2.88 -14.08 12.01
CA LYS A 536 4.25 -13.59 12.24
C LYS A 536 4.65 -12.35 11.43
N GLY A 537 3.67 -11.55 11.03
CA GLY A 537 3.88 -10.28 10.36
C GLY A 537 3.53 -9.09 11.27
N PRO A 538 4.12 -7.91 11.04
CA PRO A 538 3.65 -6.68 11.68
C PRO A 538 2.27 -6.28 11.12
N LEU A 539 1.38 -5.79 11.99
CA LEU A 539 0.10 -5.21 11.58
C LEU A 539 0.25 -3.68 11.51
N ASP A 540 0.16 -3.11 10.32
CA ASP A 540 0.13 -1.65 10.17
C ASP A 540 -1.23 -1.11 10.68
N PRO A 541 -1.24 -0.20 11.69
CA PRO A 541 -2.47 0.39 12.22
C PRO A 541 -3.36 1.02 11.14
N SER A 542 -2.78 1.58 10.08
CA SER A 542 -3.52 2.22 8.98
C SER A 542 -4.34 1.25 8.12
N THR A 543 -4.05 -0.06 8.22
CA THR A 543 -4.80 -1.11 7.52
C THR A 543 -5.94 -1.69 8.36
N ALA A 544 -5.89 -1.51 9.69
CA ALA A 544 -6.85 -2.07 10.64
C ALA A 544 -7.76 -1.01 11.32
N LEU A 545 -7.40 0.27 11.22
CA LEU A 545 -8.13 1.39 11.78
C LEU A 545 -8.46 2.42 10.69
N GLY A 546 -9.52 3.19 10.92
CA GLY A 546 -9.94 4.29 10.04
C GLY A 546 -10.43 5.51 10.83
N GLY A 547 -10.53 6.65 10.13
CA GLY A 547 -11.11 7.88 10.69
C GLY A 547 -10.21 8.67 11.64
N PHE A 548 -8.89 8.57 11.48
CA PHE A 548 -7.89 9.33 12.25
C PHE A 548 -7.14 10.34 11.37
N LEU A 549 -6.43 11.28 12.00
CA LEU A 549 -5.59 12.27 11.34
C LEU A 549 -4.10 11.96 11.55
N GLY A 550 -3.33 11.91 10.46
CA GLY A 550 -1.89 11.66 10.51
C GLY A 550 -1.56 10.30 11.15
N ASN A 551 -0.77 10.31 12.22
CA ASN A 551 -0.33 9.12 12.95
C ASN A 551 -1.06 8.93 14.30
N ASN A 552 -2.15 9.66 14.55
CA ASN A 552 -2.87 9.58 15.82
C ASN A 552 -3.93 8.46 15.79
N TYR A 553 -3.47 7.21 15.80
CA TYR A 553 -4.34 6.04 15.71
C TYR A 553 -5.27 5.86 16.92
N SER A 554 -4.92 6.43 18.08
CA SER A 554 -5.74 6.39 19.29
C SER A 554 -7.08 7.11 19.13
N GLU A 555 -7.18 8.07 18.21
CA GLU A 555 -8.41 8.80 17.88
C GLU A 555 -9.22 8.16 16.73
N ALA A 556 -8.86 6.96 16.29
CA ALA A 556 -9.59 6.27 15.23
C ALA A 556 -11.08 6.10 15.57
N SER A 557 -11.95 6.30 14.58
CA SER A 557 -13.41 6.17 14.72
C SER A 557 -13.98 4.91 14.07
N ALA A 558 -13.15 4.12 13.39
CA ALA A 558 -13.58 2.86 12.77
C ALA A 558 -12.55 1.74 12.90
N PHE A 559 -13.03 0.51 13.10
CA PHE A 559 -12.29 -0.71 12.83
C PHE A 559 -12.47 -1.12 11.38
N VAL A 560 -11.37 -1.48 10.73
CA VAL A 560 -11.36 -2.07 9.39
C VAL A 560 -10.84 -3.49 9.55
N VAL A 561 -11.67 -4.47 9.23
CA VAL A 561 -11.29 -5.88 9.22
C VAL A 561 -11.29 -6.37 7.79
N THR A 562 -10.15 -6.89 7.35
CA THR A 562 -9.99 -7.40 5.99
C THR A 562 -9.55 -8.86 6.04
N TYR A 563 -10.27 -9.71 5.29
CA TYR A 563 -9.96 -11.13 5.10
C TYR A 563 -9.52 -11.36 3.65
N PRO A 564 -8.21 -11.46 3.39
CA PRO A 564 -7.72 -11.80 2.06
C PRO A 564 -7.95 -13.30 1.80
N ALA A 565 -8.64 -13.63 0.71
CA ALA A 565 -8.82 -15.00 0.23
C ALA A 565 -8.01 -15.25 -1.06
N ASN A 566 -7.52 -16.48 -1.22
CA ASN A 566 -6.76 -16.85 -2.40
C ASN A 566 -7.63 -16.71 -3.66
N ASN A 567 -7.03 -16.16 -4.71
CA ASN A 567 -7.65 -16.05 -6.01
C ASN A 567 -6.95 -16.99 -6.99
N VAL A 568 -7.67 -17.57 -7.94
CA VAL A 568 -7.10 -18.40 -9.00
C VAL A 568 -7.47 -17.83 -10.36
N ILE A 569 -6.48 -17.74 -11.26
CA ILE A 569 -6.68 -17.33 -12.65
C ILE A 569 -7.34 -18.49 -13.38
N GLY A 570 -8.58 -18.30 -13.81
CA GLY A 570 -9.39 -19.37 -14.37
C GLY A 570 -8.81 -20.00 -15.65
N GLY A 571 -8.58 -21.32 -15.58
CA GLY A 571 -8.86 -22.23 -16.68
C GLY A 571 -9.87 -23.26 -16.19
N GLU A 572 -11.03 -23.40 -16.87
CA GLU A 572 -12.12 -24.42 -16.78
C GLU A 572 -12.52 -25.05 -15.41
N GLY A 573 -11.90 -24.66 -14.30
CA GLY A 573 -12.02 -25.26 -12.99
C GLY A 573 -12.74 -24.33 -12.03
N ASN A 574 -13.65 -24.94 -11.29
CA ASN A 574 -14.47 -24.36 -10.23
C ASN A 574 -13.68 -24.01 -8.94
N GLU A 575 -12.40 -23.65 -9.04
CA GLU A 575 -11.55 -23.50 -7.85
C GLU A 575 -11.94 -22.28 -7.00
N ASN A 576 -12.39 -21.19 -7.64
CA ASN A 576 -12.93 -20.02 -6.94
C ASN A 576 -14.35 -20.24 -6.41
N ASP A 577 -15.07 -21.29 -6.83
CA ASP A 577 -16.44 -21.52 -6.37
C ASP A 577 -16.52 -21.76 -4.86
N LYS A 578 -15.49 -22.38 -4.28
CA LYS A 578 -15.38 -22.57 -2.83
C LYS A 578 -15.36 -21.22 -2.11
N ALA A 579 -14.55 -20.28 -2.61
CA ALA A 579 -14.49 -18.92 -2.08
C ALA A 579 -15.84 -18.21 -2.26
N ILE A 580 -16.43 -18.26 -3.46
CA ILE A 580 -17.74 -17.62 -3.75
C ILE A 580 -18.85 -18.17 -2.84
N VAL A 581 -18.88 -19.48 -2.57
CA VAL A 581 -19.88 -20.10 -1.70
C VAL A 581 -19.68 -19.67 -0.24
N TRP A 582 -18.43 -19.54 0.22
CA TRP A 582 -18.15 -18.98 1.54
C TRP A 582 -18.50 -17.49 1.64
N GLU A 583 -18.16 -16.70 0.61
CA GLU A 583 -18.48 -15.27 0.53
C GLU A 583 -20.00 -15.01 0.61
N LYS A 584 -20.81 -15.86 -0.03
CA LYS A 584 -22.28 -15.80 0.08
C LYS A 584 -22.76 -16.02 1.51
N ALA A 585 -22.20 -17.02 2.20
CA ALA A 585 -22.52 -17.28 3.60
C ALA A 585 -22.05 -16.13 4.51
N PHE A 586 -20.89 -15.54 4.23
CA PHE A 586 -20.37 -14.36 4.92
C PHE A 586 -21.29 -13.15 4.77
N VAL A 587 -21.73 -12.82 3.55
CA VAL A 587 -22.68 -11.73 3.31
C VAL A 587 -24.02 -11.97 3.99
N GLN A 588 -24.51 -13.22 4.00
CA GLN A 588 -25.74 -13.58 4.69
C GLN A 588 -25.61 -13.38 6.20
N LEU A 589 -24.54 -13.90 6.81
CA LEU A 589 -24.24 -13.69 8.24
C LEU A 589 -24.13 -12.19 8.58
N ALA A 590 -23.46 -11.41 7.72
CA ALA A 590 -23.30 -9.98 7.91
C ALA A 590 -24.65 -9.24 7.93
N LYS A 591 -25.57 -9.60 7.03
CA LYS A 591 -26.91 -9.00 6.94
C LYS A 591 -27.85 -9.44 8.07
N GLU A 592 -27.90 -10.73 8.35
CA GLU A 592 -28.93 -11.33 9.23
C GLU A 592 -28.54 -11.28 10.71
N GLU A 593 -27.25 -11.42 11.04
CA GLU A 593 -26.79 -11.51 12.43
C GLU A 593 -25.89 -10.34 12.85
N LEU A 594 -24.88 -9.99 12.05
CA LEU A 594 -23.89 -8.99 12.48
C LEU A 594 -24.46 -7.57 12.47
N LEU A 595 -25.23 -7.22 11.44
CA LEU A 595 -25.85 -5.90 11.32
C LEU A 595 -26.75 -5.56 12.52
N PRO A 596 -27.74 -6.39 12.93
CA PRO A 596 -28.54 -6.09 14.11
C PRO A 596 -27.72 -6.10 15.42
N LEU A 597 -26.72 -6.98 15.54
CA LEU A 597 -25.83 -7.03 16.70
C LEU A 597 -25.05 -5.70 16.86
N VAL A 598 -24.45 -5.19 15.79
CA VAL A 598 -23.65 -3.95 15.81
C VAL A 598 -24.54 -2.71 16.03
N LEU A 599 -25.71 -2.67 15.39
CA LEU A 599 -26.67 -1.58 15.58
C LEU A 599 -27.17 -1.50 17.03
N SER A 600 -27.33 -2.65 17.72
CA SER A 600 -27.72 -2.68 19.14
C SER A 600 -26.70 -2.02 20.08
N LYS A 601 -25.45 -1.82 19.62
CA LYS A 601 -24.35 -1.18 20.34
C LYS A 601 -24.10 0.27 19.92
N ASN A 602 -25.03 0.90 19.20
CA ASN A 602 -24.89 2.26 18.64
C ASN A 602 -23.69 2.42 17.69
N LEU A 603 -23.35 1.35 16.97
CA LEU A 603 -22.32 1.34 15.94
C LEU A 603 -22.93 1.12 14.56
N THR A 604 -22.20 1.49 13.52
CA THR A 604 -22.56 1.22 12.12
C THR A 604 -21.71 0.10 11.56
N LEU A 605 -22.32 -0.75 10.74
CA LEU A 605 -21.65 -1.85 10.05
C LEU A 605 -21.74 -1.63 8.54
N SER A 606 -20.60 -1.64 7.87
CA SER A 606 -20.51 -1.77 6.42
C SER A 606 -19.71 -3.03 6.09
N PHE A 607 -20.09 -3.73 5.02
CA PHE A 607 -19.38 -4.93 4.59
C PHE A 607 -19.38 -5.03 3.07
N SER A 608 -18.39 -5.72 2.53
CA SER A 608 -18.31 -6.07 1.12
C SER A 608 -17.64 -7.42 0.95
N SER A 609 -18.03 -8.11 -0.11
CA SER A 609 -17.32 -9.28 -0.62
C SER A 609 -16.94 -9.11 -2.08
N GLU A 610 -15.92 -9.82 -2.54
CA GLU A 610 -15.53 -9.78 -3.95
C GLU A 610 -16.69 -10.20 -4.88
N SER A 611 -17.46 -11.23 -4.50
CA SER A 611 -18.65 -11.66 -5.26
C SER A 611 -19.89 -10.76 -5.09
N SER A 612 -19.96 -9.92 -4.06
CA SER A 612 -21.16 -9.11 -3.78
C SER A 612 -21.54 -8.17 -4.93
N ILE A 613 -20.55 -7.58 -5.62
CA ILE A 613 -20.76 -6.68 -6.74
C ILE A 613 -21.45 -7.41 -7.90
N GLY A 614 -20.98 -8.62 -8.23
CA GLY A 614 -21.56 -9.42 -9.30
C GLY A 614 -22.99 -9.88 -9.01
N GLU A 615 -23.26 -10.28 -7.76
CA GLU A 615 -24.60 -10.69 -7.34
C GLU A 615 -25.58 -9.50 -7.28
N GLU A 616 -25.13 -8.33 -6.84
CA GLU A 616 -25.98 -7.14 -6.77
C GLU A 616 -26.36 -6.62 -8.18
N LEU A 617 -25.43 -6.64 -9.13
CA LEU A 617 -25.73 -6.34 -10.54
C LEU A 617 -26.75 -7.32 -11.13
N LYS A 618 -26.64 -8.61 -10.77
CA LYS A 618 -27.61 -9.64 -11.20
C LYS A 618 -28.98 -9.40 -10.58
N ARG A 619 -29.05 -9.04 -9.29
CA ARG A 619 -30.30 -8.74 -8.59
C ARG A 619 -31.06 -7.59 -9.26
N GLU A 620 -30.37 -6.47 -9.51
CA GLU A 620 -30.95 -5.31 -10.19
C GLU A 620 -31.45 -5.68 -11.60
N SER A 621 -30.65 -6.40 -12.38
CA SER A 621 -31.09 -6.84 -13.72
C SER A 621 -32.34 -7.73 -13.70
N THR A 622 -32.54 -8.53 -12.66
CA THR A 622 -33.74 -9.37 -12.53
C THR A 622 -34.96 -8.62 -12.00
N ALA A 623 -34.76 -7.58 -11.17
CA ALA A 623 -35.84 -6.79 -10.60
C ALA A 623 -36.63 -6.04 -11.68
N ASP A 624 -35.94 -5.57 -12.72
CA ASP A 624 -36.55 -4.80 -13.82
C ASP A 624 -37.36 -5.64 -14.82
N VAL A 625 -37.27 -6.98 -14.78
CA VAL A 625 -37.95 -7.86 -15.73
C VAL A 625 -39.47 -7.66 -15.71
N ILE A 626 -40.06 -7.47 -14.53
CA ILE A 626 -41.51 -7.26 -14.37
C ILE A 626 -41.93 -5.95 -15.04
N THR A 627 -41.18 -4.87 -14.81
CA THR A 627 -41.43 -3.56 -15.42
C THR A 627 -41.37 -3.64 -16.94
N ILE A 628 -40.39 -4.37 -17.48
CA ILE A 628 -40.26 -4.61 -18.93
C ILE A 628 -41.48 -5.37 -19.45
N LEU A 629 -41.93 -6.44 -18.78
CA LEU A 629 -43.11 -7.19 -19.20
C LEU A 629 -44.36 -6.31 -19.26
N VAL A 630 -44.60 -5.49 -18.24
CA VAL A 630 -45.74 -4.54 -18.22
C VAL A 630 -45.66 -3.55 -19.39
N SER A 631 -44.48 -3.02 -19.69
CA SER A 631 -44.29 -2.11 -20.82
C SER A 631 -44.63 -2.77 -22.18
N VAL A 632 -44.27 -4.05 -22.34
CA VAL A 632 -44.58 -4.84 -23.54
C VAL A 632 -46.08 -5.10 -23.65
N PHE A 633 -46.76 -5.42 -22.55
CA PHE A 633 -48.22 -5.58 -22.53
C PHE A 633 -48.95 -4.30 -22.93
N LEU A 634 -48.51 -3.14 -22.43
CA LEU A 634 -49.08 -1.85 -22.82
C LEU A 634 -48.89 -1.56 -24.31
N PHE A 635 -47.73 -1.90 -24.87
CA PHE A 635 -47.49 -1.81 -26.31
C PHE A 635 -48.47 -2.68 -27.11
N PHE A 636 -48.69 -3.94 -26.70
CA PHE A 636 -49.68 -4.80 -27.36
C PHE A 636 -51.10 -4.28 -27.23
N TRP A 637 -51.47 -3.70 -26.08
CA TRP A 637 -52.77 -3.08 -25.88
C TRP A 637 -52.99 -1.87 -26.80
N LEU A 638 -51.97 -1.02 -26.98
CA LEU A 638 -52.02 0.07 -27.95
C LEU A 638 -52.26 -0.45 -29.37
N PHE A 639 -51.53 -1.49 -29.81
CA PHE A 639 -51.76 -2.10 -31.12
C PHE A 639 -53.17 -2.66 -31.30
N TYR A 640 -53.72 -3.30 -30.26
CA TYR A 640 -55.10 -3.77 -30.28
C TYR A 640 -56.10 -2.59 -30.40
N SER A 641 -55.85 -1.49 -29.68
CA SER A 641 -56.70 -0.30 -29.71
C SER A 641 -56.70 0.44 -31.05
N PHE A 642 -55.67 0.29 -31.89
CA PHE A 642 -55.66 0.83 -33.26
C PHE A 642 -56.39 -0.08 -34.27
N GLY A 643 -56.62 -1.35 -33.91
CA GLY A 643 -57.27 -2.35 -34.77
C GLY A 643 -58.76 -2.55 -34.49
N SER A 644 -59.28 -2.02 -33.37
CA SER A 644 -60.70 -1.91 -33.05
C SER A 644 -61.19 -0.49 -33.30
#